data_AF-A0AA42Z640-F1
#
_entry.id   AF-A0AA42Z640-F1
#
_cell.length_a   1.000
_cell.length_b   1.000
_cell.length_c   1.000
_cell.angle_alpha   90.00
_cell.angle_beta   90.00
_cell.angle_gamma   90.00
#
_symmetry.space_group_name_H-M   'P 1'
#
loop_
_entity.id
_entity.type
_entity.pdbx_description
1 polymer ?
#
loop_
_entity_poly.entity_id
_entity_poly.type
_entity_poly.pdbx_seq_one_letter_code
_entity_poly.pdbx_strand_id
1 'polypeptide(L)'
;MKLADAKIEYFSEGQGDVVVLLPGGGLNVSYMEGVAQSLSKAGYRAVRINPQGAGASKGAADAVTLHDLAGDVAGVIEALDVGPVHVAGHAFGNRVARMLAADHPELVRSVILLAAGGKVAATPEADAALEVVFSPTATDEEYLASMKYMVGDPEDTEIAGEALRRSRAPEAAAIQFRAAATADLDEWWAPAGEIRYLALQGSHDQAAPPENGVLLRKELGDRVTLVSLKGAGHLMLVTRPQETAREIVTFLESLRARTHERPRLVLQITVDQFRGDLPTRYADRLGEGGLRYLLEEGIHYNNAHHGHANTETIVGHVTLATGAHPAAHGMIGNIWFDRKTGVTTYNIEDRDEHLLTEGADVDADTEIDPTQKAATSDGRSPRAILTTTFSDELASLTAGRAKIFGVSVKDRGAVSMAGHTGKAFWFSKATNQFVTSSYYYDEYPQWVVDWNARKIPESYAKTAWELLHPIDTYLFGDQDDQEWEFVLGSYGRTFPHEFTTPENPYFSTFLTISPAGDEMTTDFAKTVIAEEGLGDDDITDYLGVSYSATDYIGHFFGPSSLEAEDNILRLDRTLADLFAYVDREIGLENTLIVLSADHGGPEAPGYLESIGIPAGYVSPDEWDKGPVIARLKSKFGIRGQMIEGYDHPYLYLSNDIINDPDIDLAALETSIANELVAFRGVSYAIPSTSLERGTVPDNKLTQAVLNNYNAARSGNIYVVFNPGWFINDLDGLSVAVVHGSPWRYDTYVPILFAGSGIEPQKVSRRVHTVDVALTLATVIGTRPPSGAAGEVLLEVLGQ
;
A
#
# COMPACT_ATOMS: atom_id res chain seq x y z
N MET A 1 -38.83 20.65 -3.60
CA MET A 1 -38.83 19.90 -2.33
C MET A 1 -39.83 20.52 -1.36
N LYS A 2 -40.51 19.72 -0.54
CA LYS A 2 -41.40 20.23 0.52
C LYS A 2 -40.72 19.92 1.86
N LEU A 3 -40.36 20.97 2.59
CA LEU A 3 -39.85 20.93 3.96
C LEU A 3 -41.02 21.13 4.94
N ALA A 4 -40.74 21.11 6.24
CA ALA A 4 -41.75 21.33 7.28
C ALA A 4 -42.49 22.67 7.08
N ASP A 5 -41.72 23.75 6.90
CA ASP A 5 -42.23 25.13 6.87
C ASP A 5 -41.95 25.87 5.55
N ALA A 6 -41.44 25.17 4.53
CA ALA A 6 -41.15 25.76 3.24
C ALA A 6 -41.30 24.77 2.08
N LYS A 7 -41.48 25.30 0.87
CA LYS A 7 -41.28 24.58 -0.39
C LYS A 7 -40.07 25.20 -1.06
N ILE A 8 -39.01 24.42 -1.27
CA ILE A 8 -37.75 24.89 -1.85
C ILE A 8 -37.50 24.24 -3.21
N GLU A 9 -37.27 25.05 -4.23
CA GLU A 9 -36.84 24.62 -5.55
C GLU A 9 -35.32 24.45 -5.59
N TYR A 10 -34.87 23.36 -6.19
CA TYR A 10 -33.46 23.11 -6.42
C TYR A 10 -33.25 22.45 -7.79
N PHE A 11 -32.04 22.58 -8.31
CA PHE A 11 -31.57 21.92 -9.53
C PHE A 11 -30.34 21.10 -9.16
N SER A 12 -30.25 19.87 -9.65
CA SER A 12 -29.13 18.96 -9.39
C SER A 12 -28.59 18.46 -10.72
N GLU A 13 -27.29 18.58 -10.93
CA GLU A 13 -26.60 18.07 -12.12
C GLU A 13 -25.20 17.53 -11.76
N GLY A 14 -24.72 16.57 -12.55
CA GLY A 14 -23.45 15.87 -12.26
C GLY A 14 -23.58 14.71 -11.27
N GLN A 15 -22.44 14.15 -10.90
CA GLN A 15 -22.26 13.03 -9.95
C GLN A 15 -21.01 13.29 -9.10
N GLY A 16 -20.79 12.53 -8.02
CA GLY A 16 -19.65 12.72 -7.10
C GLY A 16 -19.97 13.63 -5.91
N ASP A 17 -18.92 14.16 -5.27
CA ASP A 17 -19.03 15.05 -4.10
C ASP A 17 -19.95 16.25 -4.39
N VAL A 18 -20.78 16.60 -3.40
CA VAL A 18 -21.83 17.60 -3.58
C VAL A 18 -21.32 19.00 -3.30
N VAL A 19 -21.55 19.91 -4.26
CA VAL A 19 -21.34 21.34 -4.12
C VAL A 19 -22.68 22.06 -4.20
N VAL A 20 -23.16 22.56 -3.06
CA VAL A 20 -24.36 23.38 -2.96
C VAL A 20 -24.05 24.81 -3.39
N LEU A 21 -24.83 25.38 -4.31
CA LEU A 21 -24.65 26.73 -4.84
C LEU A 21 -25.81 27.64 -4.42
N LEU A 22 -25.50 28.73 -3.71
CA LEU A 22 -26.45 29.70 -3.18
C LEU A 22 -26.29 31.07 -3.89
N PRO A 23 -27.40 31.67 -4.38
CA PRO A 23 -27.35 32.86 -5.21
C PRO A 23 -27.15 34.16 -4.41
N GLY A 24 -26.86 35.24 -5.14
CA GLY A 24 -26.80 36.59 -4.60
C GLY A 24 -28.16 37.15 -4.15
N GLY A 25 -28.12 38.32 -3.51
CA GLY A 25 -29.30 38.95 -2.93
C GLY A 25 -30.33 39.32 -4.00
N GLY A 26 -31.58 38.94 -3.81
CA GLY A 26 -32.66 39.21 -4.76
C GLY A 26 -32.53 38.46 -6.08
N LEU A 27 -31.79 37.35 -6.12
CA LEU A 27 -31.58 36.55 -7.33
C LEU A 27 -32.02 35.08 -7.14
N ASN A 28 -32.45 34.47 -8.24
CA ASN A 28 -32.56 33.02 -8.39
C ASN A 28 -31.23 32.45 -8.93
N VAL A 29 -31.09 31.13 -8.93
CA VAL A 29 -29.83 30.43 -9.28
C VAL A 29 -29.52 30.32 -10.79
N SER A 30 -30.34 30.89 -11.67
CA SER A 30 -30.20 30.68 -13.13
C SER A 30 -28.85 31.18 -13.65
N TYR A 31 -28.36 32.33 -13.19
CA TYR A 31 -27.07 32.88 -13.61
C TYR A 31 -25.85 32.04 -13.16
N MET A 32 -26.03 31.08 -12.24
CA MET A 32 -24.95 30.20 -11.75
C MET A 32 -24.77 28.94 -12.59
N GLU A 33 -25.57 28.75 -13.65
CA GLU A 33 -25.55 27.55 -14.49
C GLU A 33 -24.16 27.28 -15.10
N GLY A 34 -23.44 28.31 -15.55
CA GLY A 34 -22.11 28.13 -16.15
C GLY A 34 -21.07 27.54 -15.19
N VAL A 35 -21.13 27.94 -13.91
CA VAL A 35 -20.27 27.37 -12.85
C VAL A 35 -20.71 25.94 -12.52
N ALA A 36 -22.02 25.70 -12.38
CA ALA A 36 -22.56 24.38 -12.07
C ALA A 36 -22.23 23.33 -13.14
N GLN A 37 -22.35 23.69 -14.43
CA GLN A 37 -21.95 22.84 -15.55
C GLN A 37 -20.44 22.56 -15.56
N SER A 38 -19.62 23.54 -15.17
CA SER A 38 -18.16 23.37 -15.10
C SER A 38 -17.75 22.45 -13.96
N LEU A 39 -18.41 22.55 -12.79
CA LEU A 39 -18.22 21.63 -11.67
C LEU A 39 -18.68 20.20 -12.03
N SER A 40 -19.81 20.06 -12.71
CA SER A 40 -20.31 18.78 -13.20
C SER A 40 -19.32 18.09 -14.15
N LYS A 41 -18.71 18.84 -15.07
CA LYS A 41 -17.63 18.32 -15.94
C LYS A 41 -16.37 17.91 -15.18
N ALA A 42 -16.12 18.50 -14.03
CA ALA A 42 -15.00 18.15 -13.15
C ALA A 42 -15.32 17.00 -12.18
N GLY A 43 -16.49 16.34 -12.32
CA GLY A 43 -16.85 15.16 -11.51
C GLY A 43 -17.49 15.49 -10.17
N TYR A 44 -18.10 16.67 -10.03
CA TYR A 44 -18.86 17.07 -8.83
C TYR A 44 -20.36 17.12 -9.12
N ARG A 45 -21.18 16.84 -8.10
CA ARG A 45 -22.63 17.02 -8.17
C ARG A 45 -22.98 18.44 -7.70
N ALA A 46 -23.32 19.32 -8.64
CA ALA A 46 -23.73 20.68 -8.33
C ALA A 46 -25.22 20.73 -7.97
N VAL A 47 -25.56 21.26 -6.78
CA VAL A 47 -26.93 21.44 -6.29
C VAL A 47 -27.22 22.92 -6.11
N ARG A 48 -27.96 23.52 -7.04
CA ARG A 48 -28.34 24.93 -7.01
C ARG A 48 -29.68 25.10 -6.28
N ILE A 49 -29.73 25.89 -5.22
CA ILE A 49 -30.93 26.05 -4.38
C ILE A 49 -31.50 27.47 -4.50
N ASN A 50 -32.77 27.58 -4.88
CA ASN A 50 -33.47 28.86 -4.90
C ASN A 50 -33.94 29.27 -3.50
N PRO A 51 -33.63 30.49 -3.03
CA PRO A 51 -34.11 30.99 -1.74
C PRO A 51 -35.63 31.20 -1.78
N GLN A 52 -36.27 31.33 -0.61
CA GLN A 52 -37.68 31.70 -0.52
C GLN A 52 -37.98 32.97 -1.33
N GLY A 53 -39.07 32.97 -2.11
CA GLY A 53 -39.45 34.10 -2.96
C GLY A 53 -38.74 34.13 -4.33
N ALA A 54 -37.93 33.13 -4.65
CA ALA A 54 -37.32 32.94 -5.97
C ALA A 54 -37.83 31.66 -6.64
N GLY A 55 -38.09 31.73 -7.95
CA GLY A 55 -38.55 30.55 -8.72
C GLY A 55 -39.82 29.92 -8.13
N ALA A 56 -39.81 28.61 -7.93
CA ALA A 56 -40.91 27.87 -7.28
C ALA A 56 -40.78 27.78 -5.74
N SER A 57 -39.80 28.46 -5.13
CA SER A 57 -39.57 28.45 -3.69
C SER A 57 -40.53 29.39 -2.94
N LYS A 58 -41.14 28.90 -1.86
CA LYS A 58 -42.11 29.60 -1.00
C LYS A 58 -41.89 29.23 0.47
N GLY A 59 -41.85 30.20 1.38
CA GLY A 59 -41.82 29.96 2.82
C GLY A 59 -43.16 30.22 3.51
N ALA A 60 -43.31 29.73 4.74
CA ALA A 60 -44.54 29.86 5.52
C ALA A 60 -44.57 31.07 6.49
N ALA A 61 -43.43 31.73 6.76
CA ALA A 61 -43.30 32.72 7.83
C ALA A 61 -43.20 34.17 7.32
N ASP A 62 -43.89 35.09 8.00
CA ASP A 62 -43.85 36.54 7.71
C ASP A 62 -42.54 37.22 8.14
N ALA A 63 -41.80 36.60 9.06
CA ALA A 63 -40.56 37.10 9.66
C ALA A 63 -39.43 36.04 9.57
N VAL A 64 -38.79 35.96 8.41
CA VAL A 64 -37.68 35.05 8.12
C VAL A 64 -36.36 35.67 8.59
N THR A 65 -35.58 34.91 9.37
CA THR A 65 -34.23 35.26 9.85
C THR A 65 -33.15 34.63 8.97
N LEU A 66 -31.87 34.97 9.21
CA LEU A 66 -30.76 34.34 8.49
C LEU A 66 -30.60 32.85 8.88
N HIS A 67 -30.92 32.50 10.14
CA HIS A 67 -30.98 31.12 10.60
C HIS A 67 -32.05 30.31 9.86
N ASP A 68 -33.24 30.89 9.63
CA ASP A 68 -34.30 30.20 8.88
C ASP A 68 -33.88 29.92 7.42
N LEU A 69 -33.16 30.87 6.80
CA LEU A 69 -32.62 30.67 5.45
C LEU A 69 -31.52 29.58 5.41
N ALA A 70 -30.72 29.47 6.46
CA ALA A 70 -29.76 28.37 6.61
C ALA A 70 -30.48 27.03 6.83
N GLY A 71 -31.52 27.01 7.66
CA GLY A 71 -32.37 25.85 7.91
C GLY A 71 -33.08 25.33 6.67
N ASP A 72 -33.51 26.21 5.76
CA ASP A 72 -34.03 25.79 4.45
C ASP A 72 -32.97 25.01 3.63
N VAL A 73 -31.72 25.44 3.66
CA VAL A 73 -30.61 24.77 2.96
C VAL A 73 -30.28 23.44 3.64
N ALA A 74 -30.20 23.41 4.97
CA ALA A 74 -30.02 22.21 5.76
C ALA A 74 -31.10 21.16 5.44
N GLY A 75 -32.38 21.57 5.46
CA GLY A 75 -33.50 20.70 5.14
C GLY A 75 -33.46 20.15 3.71
N VAL A 76 -32.91 20.89 2.74
CA VAL A 76 -32.67 20.35 1.38
C VAL A 76 -31.54 19.33 1.38
N ILE A 77 -30.44 19.57 2.09
CA ILE A 77 -29.30 18.64 2.19
C ILE A 77 -29.75 17.33 2.84
N GLU A 78 -30.47 17.41 3.95
CA GLU A 78 -31.00 16.25 4.69
C GLU A 78 -32.01 15.45 3.86
N ALA A 79 -32.96 16.13 3.23
CA ALA A 79 -33.99 15.45 2.43
C ALA A 79 -33.45 14.84 1.13
N LEU A 80 -32.28 15.27 0.67
CA LEU A 80 -31.56 14.64 -0.44
C LEU A 80 -30.63 13.51 0.02
N ASP A 81 -30.36 13.39 1.33
CA ASP A 81 -29.40 12.48 1.93
C ASP A 81 -28.00 12.62 1.30
N VAL A 82 -27.48 13.85 1.31
CA VAL A 82 -26.20 14.20 0.66
C VAL A 82 -25.20 14.88 1.59
N GLY A 83 -25.49 15.00 2.88
CA GLY A 83 -24.57 15.60 3.86
C GLY A 83 -23.41 14.65 4.20
N PRO A 84 -22.23 15.18 4.59
CA PRO A 84 -21.83 16.60 4.58
C PRO A 84 -21.42 17.10 3.18
N VAL A 85 -21.78 18.35 2.85
CA VAL A 85 -21.56 18.97 1.52
C VAL A 85 -20.52 20.10 1.53
N HIS A 86 -20.00 20.46 0.36
CA HIS A 86 -19.34 21.75 0.15
C HIS A 86 -20.39 22.82 -0.16
N VAL A 87 -20.41 23.95 0.55
CA VAL A 87 -21.41 25.00 0.32
C VAL A 87 -20.76 26.27 -0.24
N ALA A 88 -21.17 26.69 -1.43
CA ALA A 88 -20.71 27.90 -2.08
C ALA A 88 -21.78 28.99 -2.13
N GLY A 89 -21.48 30.16 -1.57
CA GLY A 89 -22.38 31.31 -1.53
C GLY A 89 -21.83 32.51 -2.29
N HIS A 90 -22.60 33.00 -3.26
CA HIS A 90 -22.28 34.25 -3.98
C HIS A 90 -22.94 35.46 -3.33
N ALA A 91 -22.20 36.56 -3.14
CA ALA A 91 -22.72 37.82 -2.61
C ALA A 91 -23.57 37.57 -1.35
N PHE A 92 -24.88 37.85 -1.33
CA PHE A 92 -25.73 37.54 -0.16
C PHE A 92 -25.70 36.07 0.27
N GLY A 93 -25.65 35.12 -0.68
CA GLY A 93 -25.59 33.68 -0.41
C GLY A 93 -24.38 33.29 0.45
N ASN A 94 -23.32 34.10 0.49
CA ASN A 94 -22.19 33.88 1.38
C ASN A 94 -22.59 33.93 2.87
N ARG A 95 -23.56 34.80 3.22
CA ARG A 95 -24.07 34.92 4.60
C ARG A 95 -24.83 33.66 5.01
N VAL A 96 -25.68 33.14 4.11
CA VAL A 96 -26.43 31.90 4.32
C VAL A 96 -25.48 30.71 4.41
N ALA A 97 -24.46 30.63 3.56
CA ALA A 97 -23.47 29.56 3.59
C ALA A 97 -22.69 29.51 4.91
N ARG A 98 -22.29 30.67 5.45
CA ARG A 98 -21.60 30.72 6.75
C ARG A 98 -22.53 30.51 7.93
N MET A 99 -23.78 30.98 7.85
CA MET A 99 -24.78 30.70 8.88
C MET A 99 -25.10 29.21 8.94
N LEU A 100 -25.23 28.53 7.80
CA LEU A 100 -25.36 27.07 7.73
C LEU A 100 -24.18 26.38 8.40
N ALA A 101 -22.94 26.84 8.16
CA ALA A 101 -21.76 26.30 8.82
C ALA A 101 -21.71 26.56 10.34
N ALA A 102 -22.39 27.61 10.82
CA ALA A 102 -22.50 27.94 12.24
C ALA A 102 -23.58 27.10 12.94
N ASP A 103 -24.75 26.97 12.33
CA ASP A 103 -25.93 26.30 12.89
C ASP A 103 -25.88 24.78 12.71
N HIS A 104 -25.34 24.32 11.57
CA HIS A 104 -25.33 22.93 11.12
C HIS A 104 -23.94 22.49 10.64
N PRO A 105 -22.88 22.59 11.48
CA PRO A 105 -21.52 22.24 11.09
C PRO A 105 -21.39 20.78 10.62
N GLU A 106 -22.22 19.87 11.11
CA GLU A 106 -22.28 18.46 10.72
C GLU A 106 -22.69 18.24 9.26
N LEU A 107 -23.39 19.20 8.65
CA LEU A 107 -23.81 19.14 7.25
C LEU A 107 -22.81 19.79 6.29
N VAL A 108 -21.74 20.42 6.80
CA VAL A 108 -20.84 21.26 6.00
C VAL A 108 -19.39 20.77 6.08
N ARG A 109 -18.88 20.26 4.95
CA ARG A 109 -17.49 19.85 4.79
C ARG A 109 -16.55 21.04 4.58
N SER A 110 -16.95 22.01 3.75
CA SER A 110 -16.22 23.28 3.56
C SER A 110 -17.13 24.37 3.02
N VAL A 111 -16.68 25.63 3.17
CA VAL A 111 -17.43 26.81 2.73
C VAL A 111 -16.67 27.55 1.63
N ILE A 112 -17.35 27.90 0.54
CA ILE A 112 -16.79 28.62 -0.60
C ILE A 112 -17.50 29.98 -0.70
N LEU A 113 -16.73 31.04 -0.71
CA LEU A 113 -17.19 32.42 -0.62
C LEU A 113 -16.86 33.13 -1.92
N LEU A 114 -17.87 33.42 -2.72
CA LEU A 114 -17.73 34.01 -4.06
C LEU A 114 -18.18 35.46 -4.01
N ALA A 115 -17.30 36.42 -4.30
CA ALA A 115 -17.60 37.86 -4.22
C ALA A 115 -18.23 38.23 -2.86
N ALA A 116 -17.61 37.77 -1.77
CA ALA A 116 -18.22 37.80 -0.44
C ALA A 116 -17.99 39.15 0.26
N GLY A 117 -19.08 39.86 0.56
CA GLY A 117 -19.07 41.07 1.39
C GLY A 117 -19.21 40.79 2.89
N GLY A 118 -19.09 41.82 3.72
CA GLY A 118 -19.33 41.76 5.16
C GLY A 118 -18.82 43.01 5.87
N LYS A 119 -17.59 42.98 6.39
CA LYS A 119 -16.99 44.10 7.16
C LYS A 119 -16.65 45.33 6.32
N VAL A 120 -16.31 45.15 5.05
CA VAL A 120 -16.01 46.27 4.12
C VAL A 120 -17.22 46.48 3.21
N ALA A 121 -17.77 47.69 3.28
CA ALA A 121 -18.91 48.13 2.47
C ALA A 121 -18.53 48.30 0.99
N ALA A 122 -19.54 48.31 0.11
CA ALA A 122 -19.38 48.67 -1.28
C ALA A 122 -18.79 50.08 -1.44
N THR A 123 -18.14 50.32 -2.58
CA THR A 123 -17.76 51.69 -2.97
C THR A 123 -19.03 52.54 -3.16
N PRO A 124 -18.99 53.87 -2.90
CA PRO A 124 -20.17 54.73 -3.06
C PRO A 124 -20.84 54.63 -4.44
N GLU A 125 -20.03 54.50 -5.50
CA GLU A 125 -20.51 54.36 -6.87
C GLU A 125 -21.20 53.01 -7.11
N ALA A 126 -20.64 51.92 -6.58
CA ALA A 126 -21.25 50.60 -6.70
C ALA A 126 -22.50 50.46 -5.81
N ASP A 127 -22.53 51.09 -4.64
CA ASP A 127 -23.70 51.12 -3.75
C ASP A 127 -24.89 51.82 -4.43
N ALA A 128 -24.65 53.01 -5.01
CA ALA A 128 -25.64 53.71 -5.82
C ALA A 128 -26.07 52.89 -7.06
N ALA A 129 -25.13 52.18 -7.69
CA ALA A 129 -25.44 51.30 -8.82
C ALA A 129 -26.32 50.11 -8.41
N LEU A 130 -26.11 49.53 -7.22
CA LEU A 130 -26.93 48.43 -6.69
C LEU A 130 -28.39 48.87 -6.48
N GLU A 131 -28.63 50.09 -6.00
CA GLU A 131 -29.98 50.65 -5.88
C GLU A 131 -30.71 50.67 -7.23
N VAL A 132 -30.00 51.07 -8.30
CA VAL A 132 -30.54 51.07 -9.68
C VAL A 132 -30.70 49.65 -10.22
N VAL A 133 -29.71 48.78 -9.98
CA VAL A 133 -29.66 47.38 -10.43
C VAL A 133 -30.76 46.52 -9.80
N PHE A 134 -31.34 46.91 -8.68
CA PHE A 134 -32.48 46.20 -8.08
C PHE A 134 -33.77 47.02 -8.06
N SER A 135 -33.76 48.25 -8.59
CA SER A 135 -34.95 49.09 -8.68
C SER A 135 -35.94 48.52 -9.71
N PRO A 136 -37.22 48.34 -9.33
CA PRO A 136 -38.27 47.95 -10.27
C PRO A 136 -38.67 49.07 -11.22
N THR A 137 -38.24 50.31 -10.97
CA THR A 137 -38.57 51.49 -11.78
C THR A 137 -37.42 52.02 -12.62
N ALA A 138 -36.22 51.42 -12.53
CA ALA A 138 -35.08 51.80 -13.36
C ALA A 138 -35.38 51.51 -14.84
N THR A 139 -35.04 52.44 -15.71
CA THR A 139 -35.06 52.24 -17.15
C THR A 139 -33.95 51.27 -17.58
N ASP A 140 -34.08 50.66 -18.77
CA ASP A 140 -33.04 49.76 -19.29
C ASP A 140 -31.68 50.47 -19.48
N GLU A 141 -31.71 51.76 -19.82
CA GLU A 141 -30.51 52.57 -19.97
C GLU A 141 -29.82 52.81 -18.62
N GLU A 142 -30.58 53.20 -17.59
CA GLU A 142 -30.05 53.37 -16.23
C GLU A 142 -29.51 52.05 -15.65
N TYR A 143 -30.22 50.95 -15.91
CA TYR A 143 -29.79 49.61 -15.50
C TYR A 143 -28.45 49.22 -16.13
N LEU A 144 -28.35 49.27 -17.46
CA LEU A 144 -27.12 48.91 -18.16
C LEU A 144 -25.97 49.87 -17.81
N ALA A 145 -26.23 51.16 -17.65
CA ALA A 145 -25.22 52.13 -17.22
C ALA A 145 -24.67 51.85 -15.81
N SER A 146 -25.46 51.18 -14.96
CA SER A 146 -25.09 50.79 -13.60
C SER A 146 -24.31 49.46 -13.56
N MET A 147 -24.53 48.58 -14.54
CA MET A 147 -23.88 47.26 -14.60
C MET A 147 -22.36 47.33 -14.73
N LYS A 148 -21.79 48.43 -15.24
CA LYS A 148 -20.33 48.64 -15.33
C LYS A 148 -19.61 48.60 -13.97
N TYR A 149 -20.34 48.81 -12.86
CA TYR A 149 -19.78 48.73 -11.50
C TYR A 149 -19.84 47.30 -10.93
N MET A 150 -20.57 46.39 -11.59
CA MET A 150 -20.74 44.99 -11.17
C MET A 150 -19.78 44.03 -11.91
N VAL A 151 -19.11 44.52 -12.95
CA VAL A 151 -18.15 43.77 -13.77
C VAL A 151 -16.76 44.39 -13.66
N GLY A 152 -15.73 43.58 -13.91
CA GLY A 152 -14.35 44.07 -13.91
C GLY A 152 -13.90 44.63 -15.25
N ASP A 153 -14.54 44.18 -16.35
CA ASP A 153 -14.35 44.68 -17.70
C ASP A 153 -15.68 45.29 -18.19
N PRO A 154 -15.72 46.59 -18.58
CA PRO A 154 -16.93 47.20 -19.13
C PRO A 154 -17.51 46.48 -20.35
N GLU A 155 -16.73 45.73 -21.13
CA GLU A 155 -17.24 44.94 -22.26
C GLU A 155 -18.18 43.80 -21.81
N ASP A 156 -18.05 43.33 -20.57
CA ASP A 156 -18.89 42.27 -20.00
C ASP A 156 -20.27 42.77 -19.52
N THR A 157 -20.50 44.10 -19.52
CA THR A 157 -21.70 44.76 -18.98
C THR A 157 -23.00 44.20 -19.56
N GLU A 158 -23.05 43.97 -20.87
CA GLU A 158 -24.27 43.51 -21.55
C GLU A 158 -24.60 42.05 -21.19
N ILE A 159 -23.61 41.16 -21.25
CA ILE A 159 -23.76 39.73 -20.94
C ILE A 159 -24.13 39.55 -19.46
N ALA A 160 -23.41 40.22 -18.56
CA ALA A 160 -23.69 40.19 -17.14
C ALA A 160 -25.05 40.80 -16.81
N GLY A 161 -25.39 41.93 -17.46
CA GLY A 161 -26.66 42.62 -17.27
C GLY A 161 -27.84 41.76 -17.66
N GLU A 162 -27.76 41.04 -18.77
CA GLU A 162 -28.83 40.15 -19.23
C GLU A 162 -29.01 38.93 -18.33
N ALA A 163 -27.90 38.28 -17.92
CA ALA A 163 -27.95 37.15 -17.00
C ALA A 163 -28.56 37.53 -15.64
N LEU A 164 -28.17 38.70 -15.12
CA LEU A 164 -28.68 39.22 -13.85
C LEU A 164 -30.16 39.59 -13.95
N ARG A 165 -30.57 40.26 -15.05
CA ARG A 165 -31.96 40.66 -15.30
C ARG A 165 -32.90 39.45 -15.28
N ARG A 166 -32.52 38.36 -15.95
CA ARG A 166 -33.28 37.08 -15.97
C ARG A 166 -33.36 36.40 -14.61
N SER A 167 -32.41 36.69 -13.73
CA SER A 167 -32.30 36.05 -12.43
C SER A 167 -32.97 36.84 -11.30
N ARG A 168 -33.46 38.06 -11.54
CA ARG A 168 -34.09 38.90 -10.51
C ARG A 168 -35.30 38.22 -9.86
N ALA A 169 -35.35 38.27 -8.54
CA ALA A 169 -36.41 37.76 -7.68
C ALA A 169 -36.73 38.80 -6.58
N PRO A 170 -37.62 39.79 -6.84
CA PRO A 170 -37.91 40.88 -5.91
C PRO A 170 -38.51 40.42 -4.57
N GLU A 171 -39.30 39.35 -4.56
CA GLU A 171 -39.86 38.77 -3.33
C GLU A 171 -38.74 38.20 -2.45
N ALA A 172 -37.77 37.48 -3.04
CA ALA A 172 -36.58 37.01 -2.33
C ALA A 172 -35.74 38.16 -1.77
N ALA A 173 -35.60 39.27 -2.51
CA ALA A 173 -34.89 40.46 -2.05
C ALA A 173 -35.51 41.00 -0.75
N ALA A 174 -36.83 41.17 -0.70
CA ALA A 174 -37.54 41.66 0.47
C ALA A 174 -37.41 40.72 1.69
N ILE A 175 -37.32 39.41 1.47
CA ILE A 175 -37.09 38.41 2.53
C ILE A 175 -35.65 38.51 3.04
N GLN A 176 -34.67 38.42 2.14
CA GLN A 176 -33.25 38.41 2.46
C GLN A 176 -32.78 39.69 3.15
N PHE A 177 -33.23 40.87 2.69
CA PHE A 177 -32.85 42.14 3.32
C PHE A 177 -33.46 42.30 4.71
N ARG A 178 -34.69 41.80 4.96
CA ARG A 178 -35.27 41.76 6.31
C ARG A 178 -34.49 40.83 7.23
N ALA A 179 -34.16 39.62 6.76
CA ALA A 179 -33.35 38.67 7.50
C ALA A 179 -31.99 39.27 7.89
N ALA A 180 -31.29 39.88 6.92
CA ALA A 180 -29.99 40.49 7.14
C ALA A 180 -30.01 41.75 8.03
N ALA A 181 -31.12 42.49 8.07
CA ALA A 181 -31.24 43.66 8.93
C ALA A 181 -31.32 43.31 10.43
N THR A 182 -31.61 42.04 10.74
CA THR A 182 -31.78 41.54 12.12
C THR A 182 -30.68 40.59 12.58
N ALA A 183 -29.83 40.11 11.66
CA ALA A 183 -28.75 39.19 11.97
C ALA A 183 -27.50 39.93 12.49
N ASP A 184 -26.88 39.42 13.56
CA ASP A 184 -25.60 39.93 14.02
C ASP A 184 -24.49 39.48 13.05
N LEU A 185 -23.53 40.35 12.76
CA LEU A 185 -22.40 40.01 11.90
C LEU A 185 -21.54 38.90 12.53
N ASP A 186 -21.38 38.92 13.86
CA ASP A 186 -20.51 37.97 14.56
C ASP A 186 -21.06 36.54 14.55
N GLU A 187 -22.38 36.36 14.36
CA GLU A 187 -23.02 35.03 14.27
C GLU A 187 -22.58 34.24 13.04
N TRP A 188 -22.32 34.92 11.91
CA TRP A 188 -22.01 34.25 10.64
C TRP A 188 -20.68 34.66 10.02
N TRP A 189 -20.00 35.73 10.49
CA TRP A 189 -18.77 36.19 9.85
C TRP A 189 -17.63 35.18 9.96
N ALA A 190 -17.38 34.65 11.15
CA ALA A 190 -16.27 33.74 11.41
C ALA A 190 -16.70 32.60 12.35
N PRO A 191 -17.53 31.65 11.87
CA PRO A 191 -17.99 30.54 12.70
C PRO A 191 -16.83 29.78 13.36
N ALA A 192 -17.04 29.39 14.61
CA ALA A 192 -16.11 28.56 15.37
C ALA A 192 -15.95 27.16 14.72
N GLY A 193 -14.91 26.42 15.11
CA GLY A 193 -14.63 25.07 14.60
C GLY A 193 -13.51 25.02 13.57
N GLU A 194 -13.46 23.94 12.80
CA GLU A 194 -12.32 23.60 11.92
C GLU A 194 -12.65 23.70 10.42
N ILE A 195 -13.89 24.05 10.08
CA ILE A 195 -14.34 24.22 8.70
C ILE A 195 -13.40 25.15 7.95
N ARG A 196 -12.95 24.71 6.77
CA ARG A 196 -12.09 25.48 5.88
C ARG A 196 -12.90 26.27 4.86
N TYR A 197 -12.33 27.41 4.45
CA TYR A 197 -12.96 28.37 3.56
C TYR A 197 -12.13 28.59 2.30
N LEU A 198 -12.77 28.68 1.14
CA LEU A 198 -12.24 29.39 -0.01
C LEU A 198 -12.83 30.79 -0.04
N ALA A 199 -12.01 31.84 0.01
CA ALA A 199 -12.41 33.21 -0.26
C ALA A 199 -11.95 33.60 -1.67
N LEU A 200 -12.87 33.55 -2.64
CA LEU A 200 -12.60 33.90 -4.03
C LEU A 200 -13.15 35.30 -4.32
N GLN A 201 -12.26 36.27 -4.51
CA GLN A 201 -12.60 37.68 -4.70
C GLN A 201 -12.17 38.20 -6.08
N GLY A 202 -13.02 38.98 -6.73
CA GLY A 202 -12.63 39.74 -7.93
C GLY A 202 -11.71 40.90 -7.56
N SER A 203 -10.58 41.06 -8.24
CA SER A 203 -9.64 42.15 -7.92
C SER A 203 -10.18 43.56 -8.24
N HIS A 204 -11.27 43.65 -9.01
CA HIS A 204 -12.00 44.88 -9.34
C HIS A 204 -13.45 44.84 -8.83
N ASP A 205 -13.76 43.95 -7.88
CA ASP A 205 -15.07 43.95 -7.25
C ASP A 205 -15.26 45.24 -6.42
N GLN A 206 -16.23 46.04 -6.81
CA GLN A 206 -16.58 47.29 -6.15
C GLN A 206 -17.82 47.16 -5.26
N ALA A 207 -18.58 46.08 -5.39
CA ALA A 207 -19.80 45.81 -4.62
C ALA A 207 -19.49 44.98 -3.36
N ALA A 208 -18.54 44.04 -3.45
CA ALA A 208 -17.97 43.32 -2.33
C ALA A 208 -16.43 43.40 -2.40
N PRO A 209 -15.83 44.52 -1.95
CA PRO A 209 -14.41 44.76 -2.16
C PRO A 209 -13.50 43.64 -1.63
N PRO A 210 -12.38 43.34 -2.34
CA PRO A 210 -11.51 42.19 -2.04
C PRO A 210 -10.90 42.23 -0.63
N GLU A 211 -10.85 43.40 0.01
CA GLU A 211 -10.47 43.59 1.41
C GLU A 211 -11.26 42.71 2.37
N ASN A 212 -12.52 42.36 2.05
CA ASN A 212 -13.30 41.41 2.84
C ASN A 212 -12.61 40.03 2.93
N GLY A 213 -12.03 39.55 1.83
CA GLY A 213 -11.29 38.29 1.80
C GLY A 213 -9.98 38.37 2.60
N VAL A 214 -9.30 39.52 2.53
CA VAL A 214 -8.06 39.78 3.30
C VAL A 214 -8.35 39.79 4.81
N LEU A 215 -9.42 40.48 5.24
CA LEU A 215 -9.83 40.49 6.64
C LEU A 215 -10.22 39.11 7.14
N LEU A 216 -10.95 38.34 6.34
CA LEU A 216 -11.32 36.97 6.72
C LEU A 216 -10.10 36.09 6.90
N ARG A 217 -9.13 36.13 5.97
CA ARG A 217 -7.84 35.42 6.10
C ARG A 217 -7.06 35.87 7.32
N LYS A 218 -7.07 37.16 7.64
CA LYS A 218 -6.40 37.71 8.83
C LYS A 218 -7.01 37.16 10.13
N GLU A 219 -8.32 36.98 10.18
CA GLU A 219 -9.02 36.53 11.40
C GLU A 219 -9.01 35.01 11.56
N LEU A 220 -9.19 34.26 10.48
CA LEU A 220 -9.31 32.79 10.52
C LEU A 220 -8.00 32.05 10.19
N GLY A 221 -6.94 32.77 9.84
CA GLY A 221 -5.62 32.20 9.56
C GLY A 221 -5.65 31.12 8.49
N ASP A 222 -5.02 29.98 8.78
CA ASP A 222 -4.83 28.88 7.84
C ASP A 222 -6.11 28.14 7.42
N ARG A 223 -7.25 28.46 8.04
CA ARG A 223 -8.57 27.97 7.62
C ARG A 223 -9.04 28.57 6.30
N VAL A 224 -8.50 29.71 5.85
CA VAL A 224 -9.01 30.41 4.65
C VAL A 224 -8.01 30.36 3.51
N THR A 225 -8.31 29.71 2.41
CA THR A 225 -7.58 29.89 1.15
C THR A 225 -8.12 31.15 0.46
N LEU A 226 -7.30 32.21 0.37
CA LEU A 226 -7.69 33.46 -0.29
C LEU A 226 -7.16 33.47 -1.73
N VAL A 227 -8.06 33.58 -2.69
CA VAL A 227 -7.75 33.66 -4.13
C VAL A 227 -8.34 34.95 -4.70
N SER A 228 -7.52 35.69 -5.45
CA SER A 228 -7.97 36.89 -6.16
C SER A 228 -7.99 36.64 -7.67
N LEU A 229 -9.17 36.72 -8.29
CA LEU A 229 -9.32 36.69 -9.74
C LEU A 229 -8.97 38.06 -10.32
N LYS A 230 -7.76 38.16 -10.88
CA LYS A 230 -7.24 39.41 -11.46
C LYS A 230 -8.15 39.89 -12.58
N GLY A 231 -8.60 41.14 -12.50
CA GLY A 231 -9.45 41.74 -13.52
C GLY A 231 -10.94 41.42 -13.36
N ALA A 232 -11.34 40.48 -12.50
CA ALA A 232 -12.74 40.15 -12.30
C ALA A 232 -13.45 41.14 -11.37
N GLY A 233 -14.73 41.39 -11.64
CA GLY A 233 -15.63 42.17 -10.78
C GLY A 233 -16.60 41.28 -9.99
N HIS A 234 -17.67 41.87 -9.47
CA HIS A 234 -18.65 41.20 -8.62
C HIS A 234 -19.30 39.97 -9.28
N LEU A 235 -19.67 40.08 -10.55
CA LEU A 235 -20.38 39.02 -11.29
C LEU A 235 -19.43 38.01 -11.97
N MET A 236 -18.31 37.68 -11.32
CA MET A 236 -17.30 36.73 -11.83
C MET A 236 -17.87 35.35 -12.19
N LEU A 237 -18.98 34.92 -11.57
CA LEU A 237 -19.65 33.66 -11.92
C LEU A 237 -20.26 33.69 -13.33
N VAL A 238 -20.56 34.87 -13.86
CA VAL A 238 -21.14 35.05 -15.21
C VAL A 238 -20.04 35.38 -16.22
N THR A 239 -19.12 36.28 -15.86
CA THR A 239 -18.11 36.80 -16.79
C THR A 239 -16.88 35.90 -16.90
N ARG A 240 -16.62 35.07 -15.87
CA ARG A 240 -15.47 34.16 -15.78
C ARG A 240 -15.87 32.80 -15.15
N PRO A 241 -16.90 32.08 -15.66
CA PRO A 241 -17.43 30.89 -15.02
C PRO A 241 -16.42 29.73 -14.95
N GLN A 242 -15.62 29.52 -15.99
CA GLN A 242 -14.64 28.44 -16.02
C GLN A 242 -13.47 28.70 -15.05
N GLU A 243 -12.96 29.93 -15.00
CA GLU A 243 -11.92 30.30 -14.04
C GLU A 243 -12.44 30.20 -12.60
N THR A 244 -13.67 30.68 -12.35
CA THR A 244 -14.32 30.54 -11.05
C THR A 244 -14.45 29.07 -10.64
N ALA A 245 -14.95 28.21 -11.53
CA ALA A 245 -15.08 26.78 -11.25
C ALA A 245 -13.71 26.10 -11.05
N ARG A 246 -12.69 26.49 -11.81
CA ARG A 246 -11.33 25.95 -11.63
C ARG A 246 -10.80 26.22 -10.23
N GLU A 247 -10.90 27.45 -9.73
CA GLU A 247 -10.41 27.78 -8.38
C GLU A 247 -11.21 27.04 -7.28
N ILE A 248 -12.51 26.80 -7.51
CA ILE A 248 -13.31 25.94 -6.63
C ILE A 248 -12.76 24.51 -6.65
N VAL A 249 -12.57 23.92 -7.83
CA VAL A 249 -12.06 22.55 -7.98
C VAL A 249 -10.68 22.41 -7.34
N THR A 250 -9.76 23.34 -7.59
CA THR A 250 -8.42 23.35 -6.99
C THR A 250 -8.48 23.40 -5.46
N PHE A 251 -9.39 24.18 -4.89
CA PHE A 251 -9.61 24.18 -3.44
C PHE A 251 -10.12 22.83 -2.95
N LEU A 252 -11.13 22.25 -3.61
CA LEU A 252 -11.70 20.95 -3.24
C LEU A 252 -10.66 19.81 -3.33
N GLU A 253 -9.87 19.79 -4.39
CA GLU A 253 -8.73 18.87 -4.55
C GLU A 253 -7.68 19.05 -3.46
N SER A 254 -7.39 20.29 -3.05
CA SER A 254 -6.45 20.57 -1.95
C SER A 254 -6.95 20.08 -0.59
N LEU A 255 -8.27 19.96 -0.42
CA LEU A 255 -8.86 19.33 0.78
C LEU A 255 -8.67 17.81 0.72
N ARG A 256 -8.89 17.18 -0.44
CA ARG A 256 -8.64 15.74 -0.65
C ARG A 256 -7.17 15.35 -0.46
N ALA A 257 -6.26 16.14 -1.02
CA ALA A 257 -4.81 15.93 -0.87
C ALA A 257 -4.33 16.10 0.59
N ARG A 258 -5.13 16.71 1.47
CA ARG A 258 -4.86 16.81 2.91
C ARG A 258 -5.62 15.81 3.75
N THR A 259 -6.65 15.13 3.22
CA THR A 259 -7.30 14.00 3.89
C THR A 259 -6.54 12.70 3.70
N HIS A 260 -5.55 12.64 2.81
CA HIS A 260 -4.43 11.70 2.99
C HIS A 260 -3.43 12.34 3.96
N GLU A 261 -3.79 12.40 5.24
CA GLU A 261 -2.76 12.44 6.27
C GLU A 261 -1.84 11.22 6.06
N ARG A 262 -0.54 11.40 6.27
CA ARG A 262 0.39 10.28 6.15
C ARG A 262 -0.12 9.16 7.06
N PRO A 263 -0.16 7.90 6.60
CA PRO A 263 -0.63 6.81 7.43
C PRO A 263 0.21 6.77 8.71
N ARG A 264 -0.46 6.53 9.84
CA ARG A 264 0.19 6.38 11.15
C ARG A 264 0.92 5.04 11.25
N LEU A 265 0.49 4.04 10.48
CA LEU A 265 1.16 2.75 10.36
C LEU A 265 1.30 2.32 8.90
N VAL A 266 2.49 1.87 8.51
CA VAL A 266 2.67 1.01 7.34
C VAL A 266 2.74 -0.44 7.84
N LEU A 267 1.75 -1.25 7.46
CA LEU A 267 1.70 -2.68 7.74
C LEU A 267 2.10 -3.43 6.47
N GLN A 268 3.35 -3.90 6.41
CA GLN A 268 3.84 -4.69 5.29
C GLN A 268 3.82 -6.18 5.62
N ILE A 269 3.01 -6.92 4.87
CA ILE A 269 2.82 -8.35 5.01
C ILE A 269 3.52 -9.08 3.87
N THR A 270 4.34 -10.06 4.21
CA THR A 270 4.91 -11.00 3.25
C THR A 270 4.37 -12.39 3.57
N VAL A 271 3.67 -13.02 2.64
CA VAL A 271 3.27 -14.42 2.77
C VAL A 271 4.26 -15.25 1.97
N ASP A 272 5.06 -16.05 2.67
CA ASP A 272 6.14 -16.85 2.08
C ASP A 272 5.57 -17.88 1.09
N GLN A 273 6.18 -18.01 -0.09
CA GLN A 273 5.72 -18.88 -1.20
C GLN A 273 4.30 -18.61 -1.72
N PHE A 274 3.73 -17.41 -1.50
CA PHE A 274 2.36 -17.11 -1.91
C PHE A 274 2.25 -16.70 -3.38
N ARG A 275 2.13 -17.72 -4.25
CA ARG A 275 2.02 -17.56 -5.71
C ARG A 275 0.81 -16.71 -6.10
N GLY A 276 0.97 -15.86 -7.13
CA GLY A 276 0.00 -14.82 -7.49
C GLY A 276 -1.41 -15.27 -7.91
N ASP A 277 -1.65 -16.57 -8.11
CA ASP A 277 -2.98 -17.14 -8.34
C ASP A 277 -3.70 -17.54 -7.04
N LEU A 278 -2.95 -17.88 -5.99
CA LEU A 278 -3.48 -18.38 -4.72
C LEU A 278 -4.46 -17.44 -4.00
N PRO A 279 -4.29 -16.09 -3.97
CA PRO A 279 -5.29 -15.21 -3.36
C PRO A 279 -6.69 -15.36 -3.95
N THR A 280 -6.79 -15.78 -5.21
CA THR A 280 -8.08 -15.91 -5.92
C THR A 280 -8.53 -17.35 -6.13
N ARG A 281 -7.66 -18.33 -5.90
CA ARG A 281 -7.90 -19.74 -6.23
C ARG A 281 -9.10 -20.33 -5.48
N TYR A 282 -9.32 -19.87 -4.26
CA TYR A 282 -10.39 -20.32 -3.37
C TYR A 282 -11.34 -19.18 -2.97
N ALA A 283 -11.49 -18.17 -3.85
CA ALA A 283 -12.19 -16.92 -3.55
C ALA A 283 -13.64 -17.09 -3.08
N ASP A 284 -14.33 -18.15 -3.53
CA ASP A 284 -15.70 -18.48 -3.14
C ASP A 284 -15.84 -18.92 -1.67
N ARG A 285 -14.73 -19.17 -0.99
CA ARG A 285 -14.66 -19.63 0.40
C ARG A 285 -13.97 -18.68 1.36
N LEU A 286 -13.48 -17.54 0.88
CA LEU A 286 -12.82 -16.54 1.73
C LEU A 286 -13.83 -15.73 2.55
N GLY A 287 -13.46 -15.39 3.79
CA GLY A 287 -14.19 -14.45 4.64
C GLY A 287 -14.17 -13.03 4.06
N GLU A 288 -14.94 -12.10 4.64
CA GLU A 288 -14.98 -10.69 4.17
C GLU A 288 -13.76 -9.90 4.65
N GLY A 289 -13.19 -10.25 5.80
CA GLY A 289 -12.19 -9.42 6.48
C GLY A 289 -10.73 -9.71 6.15
N GLY A 290 -10.42 -10.74 5.35
CA GLY A 290 -9.04 -11.20 5.12
C GLY A 290 -8.51 -10.87 3.73
N LEU A 291 -8.16 -11.90 2.95
CA LEU A 291 -7.72 -11.78 1.57
C LEU A 291 -8.79 -11.12 0.69
N ARG A 292 -10.08 -11.41 0.92
CA ARG A 292 -11.17 -10.79 0.16
C ARG A 292 -11.23 -9.29 0.35
N TYR A 293 -11.04 -8.79 1.58
CA TYR A 293 -10.93 -7.35 1.85
C TYR A 293 -9.83 -6.71 0.98
N LEU A 294 -8.63 -7.30 0.93
CA LEU A 294 -7.53 -6.78 0.10
C LEU A 294 -7.86 -6.81 -1.41
N LEU A 295 -8.63 -7.80 -1.87
CA LEU A 295 -8.99 -7.98 -3.27
C LEU A 295 -10.15 -7.08 -3.71
N GLU A 296 -11.11 -6.82 -2.83
CA GLU A 296 -12.36 -6.10 -3.13
C GLU A 296 -12.31 -4.63 -2.74
N GLU A 297 -11.59 -4.29 -1.66
CA GLU A 297 -11.49 -2.93 -1.11
C GLU A 297 -10.11 -2.28 -1.35
N GLY A 298 -9.18 -3.01 -1.98
CA GLY A 298 -7.82 -2.57 -2.24
C GLY A 298 -7.45 -2.44 -3.72
N ILE A 299 -6.18 -2.13 -3.98
CA ILE A 299 -5.57 -2.21 -5.30
C ILE A 299 -4.92 -3.58 -5.47
N HIS A 300 -5.42 -4.37 -6.42
CA HIS A 300 -4.89 -5.68 -6.77
C HIS A 300 -4.09 -5.64 -8.07
N TYR A 301 -2.76 -5.77 -7.96
CA TYR A 301 -1.85 -5.96 -9.09
C TYR A 301 -1.73 -7.46 -9.43
N ASN A 302 -2.54 -7.93 -10.36
CA ASN A 302 -2.65 -9.37 -10.69
C ASN A 302 -1.64 -9.85 -11.75
N ASN A 303 -0.54 -9.11 -11.93
CA ASN A 303 0.54 -9.42 -12.89
C ASN A 303 1.88 -8.90 -12.35
N ALA A 304 2.10 -9.08 -11.05
CA ALA A 304 3.32 -8.70 -10.37
C ALA A 304 4.36 -9.83 -10.44
N HIS A 305 5.62 -9.46 -10.65
CA HIS A 305 6.70 -10.43 -10.77
C HIS A 305 7.99 -9.99 -10.08
N HIS A 306 8.72 -10.94 -9.50
CA HIS A 306 10.14 -10.74 -9.21
C HIS A 306 10.93 -10.50 -10.51
N GLY A 307 11.81 -9.50 -10.48
CA GLY A 307 12.67 -9.12 -11.60
C GLY A 307 14.05 -9.81 -11.59
N HIS A 308 14.40 -10.51 -10.52
CA HIS A 308 15.62 -11.28 -10.35
C HIS A 308 15.39 -12.77 -10.65
N ALA A 309 16.48 -13.53 -10.86
CA ALA A 309 16.40 -14.93 -11.30
C ALA A 309 16.35 -15.96 -10.16
N ASN A 310 16.89 -15.65 -8.97
CA ASN A 310 16.82 -16.54 -7.82
C ASN A 310 15.70 -16.11 -6.89
N THR A 311 14.60 -16.85 -6.88
CA THR A 311 13.39 -16.56 -6.11
C THR A 311 13.39 -17.35 -4.81
N GLU A 312 14.36 -17.08 -3.96
CA GLU A 312 14.49 -17.66 -2.61
C GLU A 312 14.08 -16.64 -1.54
N THR A 313 13.70 -17.13 -0.37
CA THR A 313 13.11 -16.35 0.72
C THR A 313 13.82 -15.03 1.01
N ILE A 314 15.13 -15.05 1.32
CA ILE A 314 15.85 -13.81 1.68
C ILE A 314 15.94 -12.84 0.48
N VAL A 315 16.03 -13.38 -0.74
CA VAL A 315 16.19 -12.60 -1.97
C VAL A 315 14.93 -11.78 -2.21
N GLY A 316 13.77 -12.43 -2.10
CA GLY A 316 12.46 -11.80 -2.22
C GLY A 316 12.17 -10.81 -1.10
N HIS A 317 12.40 -11.20 0.15
CA HIS A 317 12.16 -10.33 1.31
C HIS A 317 13.01 -9.05 1.25
N VAL A 318 14.30 -9.15 0.93
CA VAL A 318 15.17 -7.97 0.82
C VAL A 318 14.82 -7.14 -0.41
N THR A 319 14.38 -7.77 -1.52
CA THR A 319 13.85 -7.04 -2.68
C THR A 319 12.63 -6.19 -2.28
N LEU A 320 11.68 -6.75 -1.53
CA LEU A 320 10.49 -6.05 -1.05
C LEU A 320 10.84 -4.92 -0.06
N ALA A 321 11.82 -5.14 0.83
CA ALA A 321 12.24 -4.17 1.83
C ALA A 321 13.09 -3.02 1.25
N THR A 322 13.80 -3.23 0.15
CA THR A 322 14.75 -2.25 -0.42
C THR A 322 14.30 -1.65 -1.75
N GLY A 323 13.39 -2.30 -2.46
CA GLY A 323 13.07 -1.94 -3.85
C GLY A 323 14.24 -2.16 -4.81
N ALA A 324 15.27 -2.92 -4.39
CA ALA A 324 16.49 -3.15 -5.15
C ALA A 324 16.54 -4.59 -5.68
N HIS A 325 17.38 -4.84 -6.67
CA HIS A 325 17.72 -6.20 -7.12
C HIS A 325 18.93 -6.76 -6.34
N PRO A 326 19.13 -8.09 -6.32
CA PRO A 326 20.25 -8.72 -5.60
C PRO A 326 21.64 -8.26 -6.01
N ALA A 327 21.81 -7.84 -7.26
CA ALA A 327 23.03 -7.21 -7.73
C ALA A 327 23.42 -5.98 -6.87
N ALA A 328 22.42 -5.24 -6.36
CA ALA A 328 22.61 -4.06 -5.52
C ALA A 328 22.53 -4.39 -4.02
N HIS A 329 21.47 -5.04 -3.53
CA HIS A 329 21.31 -5.32 -2.09
C HIS A 329 22.17 -6.49 -1.59
N GLY A 330 22.74 -7.28 -2.50
CA GLY A 330 23.74 -8.32 -2.24
C GLY A 330 23.19 -9.69 -1.81
N MET A 331 21.88 -9.85 -1.59
CA MET A 331 21.32 -11.15 -1.19
C MET A 331 21.03 -11.98 -2.42
N ILE A 332 22.00 -12.81 -2.81
CA ILE A 332 21.97 -13.59 -4.07
C ILE A 332 21.31 -14.96 -3.92
N GLY A 333 21.05 -15.39 -2.69
CA GLY A 333 20.45 -16.66 -2.30
C GLY A 333 20.39 -16.79 -0.77
N ASN A 334 19.70 -17.82 -0.29
CA ASN A 334 19.56 -18.13 1.14
C ASN A 334 20.92 -18.46 1.79
N ILE A 335 21.81 -19.05 1.01
CA ILE A 335 23.21 -19.31 1.38
C ILE A 335 24.12 -18.96 0.20
N TRP A 336 25.38 -18.67 0.46
CA TRP A 336 26.40 -18.60 -0.58
C TRP A 336 27.78 -18.93 -0.03
N PHE A 337 28.63 -19.53 -0.87
CA PHE A 337 30.04 -19.71 -0.55
C PHE A 337 30.79 -18.37 -0.53
N ASP A 338 31.20 -17.93 0.67
CA ASP A 338 32.05 -16.74 0.81
C ASP A 338 33.51 -17.10 0.55
N ARG A 339 34.01 -16.70 -0.61
CA ARG A 339 35.41 -16.94 -1.03
C ARG A 339 36.45 -16.38 -0.06
N LYS A 340 36.13 -15.33 0.71
CA LYS A 340 37.06 -14.72 1.67
C LYS A 340 37.25 -15.57 2.90
N THR A 341 36.19 -16.18 3.40
CA THR A 341 36.19 -17.01 4.61
C THR A 341 36.41 -18.49 4.27
N GLY A 342 36.11 -18.90 3.04
CA GLY A 342 36.18 -20.28 2.59
C GLY A 342 35.04 -21.15 3.12
N VAL A 343 33.93 -20.55 3.55
CA VAL A 343 32.76 -21.28 4.07
C VAL A 343 31.47 -20.77 3.44
N THR A 344 30.50 -21.69 3.29
CA THR A 344 29.12 -21.33 2.96
C THR A 344 28.52 -20.54 4.12
N THR A 345 28.03 -19.35 3.83
CA THR A 345 27.52 -18.38 4.79
C THR A 345 26.00 -18.32 4.72
N TYR A 346 25.35 -18.33 5.88
CA TYR A 346 23.92 -18.08 5.99
C TYR A 346 23.61 -16.58 5.93
N ASN A 347 22.54 -16.21 5.21
CA ASN A 347 22.35 -14.86 4.69
C ASN A 347 22.31 -13.70 5.71
N ILE A 348 21.82 -13.95 6.92
CA ILE A 348 21.75 -12.99 8.02
C ILE A 348 22.60 -13.41 9.22
N GLU A 349 23.44 -14.43 9.06
CA GLU A 349 24.37 -14.85 10.10
C GLU A 349 25.38 -13.73 10.41
N ASP A 350 25.61 -13.48 11.70
CA ASP A 350 26.57 -12.48 12.15
C ASP A 350 27.32 -12.96 13.39
N ARG A 351 28.59 -13.31 13.21
CA ARG A 351 29.45 -13.86 14.27
C ARG A 351 29.83 -12.84 15.35
N ASP A 352 29.60 -11.56 15.11
CA ASP A 352 29.86 -10.51 16.10
C ASP A 352 28.65 -10.32 17.04
N GLU A 353 27.55 -11.03 16.80
CA GLU A 353 26.31 -10.98 17.57
C GLU A 353 25.98 -12.37 18.15
N HIS A 354 25.00 -12.43 19.05
CA HIS A 354 24.49 -13.68 19.64
C HIS A 354 22.99 -13.59 19.92
N LEU A 355 22.31 -14.72 20.09
CA LEU A 355 20.92 -14.73 20.53
C LEU A 355 20.85 -14.40 22.01
N LEU A 356 19.84 -13.62 22.41
CA LEU A 356 19.65 -13.27 23.82
C LEU A 356 19.15 -14.43 24.67
N THR A 357 18.53 -15.44 24.05
CA THR A 357 18.14 -16.68 24.71
C THR A 357 19.19 -17.74 24.47
N GLU A 358 19.81 -18.24 25.54
CA GLU A 358 20.80 -19.34 25.47
C GLU A 358 20.16 -20.61 24.87
N GLY A 359 20.84 -21.23 23.90
CA GLY A 359 20.38 -22.46 23.26
C GLY A 359 19.16 -22.28 22.34
N ALA A 360 18.81 -21.05 21.97
CA ALA A 360 17.71 -20.77 21.05
C ALA A 360 18.07 -20.82 19.56
N ASP A 361 19.33 -21.13 19.24
CA ASP A 361 19.76 -21.32 17.85
C ASP A 361 19.20 -22.64 17.29
N VAL A 362 19.43 -22.83 16.00
CA VAL A 362 19.08 -24.03 15.25
C VAL A 362 19.67 -25.28 15.90
N ASP A 363 18.82 -26.24 16.23
CA ASP A 363 19.26 -27.59 16.63
C ASP A 363 19.53 -28.42 15.37
N ALA A 364 20.82 -28.62 15.05
CA ALA A 364 21.26 -29.31 13.84
C ALA A 364 20.76 -30.76 13.70
N ASP A 365 20.39 -31.43 14.79
CA ASP A 365 19.88 -32.81 14.76
C ASP A 365 18.39 -32.86 14.37
N THR A 366 17.65 -31.76 14.58
CA THR A 366 16.19 -31.70 14.39
C THR A 366 15.73 -30.68 13.35
N GLU A 367 16.59 -29.74 12.94
CA GLU A 367 16.28 -28.76 11.91
C GLU A 367 16.17 -29.43 10.54
N ILE A 368 15.08 -29.08 9.86
CA ILE A 368 14.68 -29.60 8.55
C ILE A 368 14.93 -28.58 7.42
N ASP A 369 15.13 -27.30 7.76
CA ASP A 369 15.56 -26.26 6.83
C ASP A 369 17.10 -26.32 6.68
N PRO A 370 17.63 -26.86 5.57
CA PRO A 370 19.08 -26.99 5.37
C PRO A 370 19.79 -25.63 5.34
N THR A 371 19.08 -24.55 4.98
CA THR A 371 19.68 -23.21 4.92
C THR A 371 19.98 -22.67 6.30
N GLN A 372 19.08 -22.90 7.27
CA GLN A 372 19.31 -22.54 8.67
C GLN A 372 20.35 -23.45 9.32
N LYS A 373 20.36 -24.74 8.96
CA LYS A 373 21.36 -25.71 9.42
C LYS A 373 22.79 -25.37 8.98
N ALA A 374 22.96 -24.60 7.90
CA ALA A 374 24.25 -24.14 7.43
C ALA A 374 24.88 -23.03 8.30
N ALA A 375 24.12 -22.39 9.19
CA ALA A 375 24.64 -21.37 10.08
C ALA A 375 25.72 -21.95 11.02
N THR A 376 26.80 -21.20 11.20
CA THR A 376 27.95 -21.61 12.05
C THR A 376 28.04 -20.86 13.37
N SER A 377 27.10 -19.97 13.62
CA SER A 377 26.94 -19.15 14.83
C SER A 377 25.47 -18.86 15.05
N ASP A 378 25.12 -18.45 16.27
CA ASP A 378 23.75 -18.12 16.68
C ASP A 378 23.39 -16.66 16.36
N GLY A 379 24.38 -15.78 16.20
CA GLY A 379 24.16 -14.37 15.90
C GLY A 379 23.41 -14.13 14.58
N ARG A 380 22.49 -13.16 14.61
CA ARG A 380 21.65 -12.75 13.48
C ARG A 380 21.62 -11.23 13.36
N SER A 381 21.85 -10.69 12.16
CA SER A 381 21.81 -9.25 11.91
C SER A 381 21.55 -8.90 10.44
N PRO A 382 21.17 -7.65 10.13
CA PRO A 382 20.94 -7.19 8.76
C PRO A 382 22.25 -6.78 8.05
N ARG A 383 23.43 -6.89 8.67
CA ARG A 383 24.71 -6.32 8.14
C ARG A 383 25.13 -6.84 6.77
N ALA A 384 24.63 -8.01 6.37
CA ALA A 384 24.85 -8.54 5.04
C ALA A 384 24.03 -7.81 3.95
N ILE A 385 23.01 -7.02 4.29
CA ILE A 385 22.25 -6.20 3.32
C ILE A 385 23.11 -4.97 2.95
N LEU A 386 23.39 -4.78 1.66
CA LEU A 386 24.33 -3.75 1.20
C LEU A 386 23.69 -2.37 0.97
N THR A 387 22.37 -2.27 1.05
CA THR A 387 21.58 -1.06 0.75
C THR A 387 20.67 -0.73 1.91
N THR A 388 20.24 0.53 2.02
CA THR A 388 19.17 0.87 2.98
C THR A 388 17.86 0.20 2.57
N THR A 389 16.99 -0.03 3.55
CA THR A 389 15.60 -0.48 3.38
C THR A 389 14.64 0.71 3.47
N PHE A 390 13.35 0.48 3.18
CA PHE A 390 12.29 1.45 3.48
C PHE A 390 12.29 1.83 4.98
N SER A 391 12.47 0.84 5.87
CA SER A 391 12.56 1.08 7.32
C SER A 391 13.72 2.01 7.68
N ASP A 392 14.90 1.85 7.08
CA ASP A 392 16.04 2.73 7.33
C ASP A 392 15.78 4.17 6.87
N GLU A 393 15.11 4.35 5.73
CA GLU A 393 14.74 5.69 5.26
C GLU A 393 13.64 6.33 6.11
N LEU A 394 12.71 5.53 6.66
CA LEU A 394 11.71 5.99 7.63
C LEU A 394 12.37 6.43 8.94
N ALA A 395 13.29 5.64 9.48
CA ALA A 395 14.09 6.01 10.64
C ALA A 395 14.87 7.31 10.38
N SER A 396 15.50 7.43 9.21
CA SER A 396 16.23 8.65 8.83
C SER A 396 15.31 9.87 8.72
N LEU A 397 14.11 9.74 8.15
CA LEU A 397 13.14 10.83 8.03
C LEU A 397 12.68 11.33 9.40
N THR A 398 12.46 10.40 10.33
CA THR A 398 11.86 10.70 11.64
C THR A 398 12.91 10.99 12.72
N ALA A 399 14.20 10.96 12.38
CA ALA A 399 15.33 11.04 13.31
C ALA A 399 15.28 9.94 14.39
N GLY A 400 14.92 8.73 13.98
CA GLY A 400 14.83 7.54 14.82
C GLY A 400 13.63 7.52 15.77
N ARG A 401 12.61 8.35 15.51
CA ARG A 401 11.39 8.39 16.34
C ARG A 401 10.33 7.38 15.91
N ALA A 402 10.31 7.00 14.63
CA ALA A 402 9.42 5.94 14.16
C ALA A 402 9.78 4.62 14.86
N LYS A 403 8.75 3.90 15.26
CA LYS A 403 8.81 2.53 15.79
C LYS A 403 8.79 1.57 14.61
N ILE A 404 9.79 0.70 14.54
CA ILE A 404 10.03 -0.14 13.38
C ILE A 404 10.30 -1.56 13.84
N PHE A 405 9.42 -2.48 13.44
CA PHE A 405 9.47 -3.88 13.86
C PHE A 405 9.32 -4.84 12.69
N GLY A 406 10.06 -5.96 12.74
CA GLY A 406 9.91 -7.13 11.87
C GLY A 406 9.59 -8.36 12.70
N VAL A 407 8.56 -9.12 12.34
CA VAL A 407 8.12 -10.33 13.06
C VAL A 407 7.90 -11.46 12.06
N SER A 408 8.40 -12.66 12.35
CA SER A 408 8.22 -13.84 11.50
C SER A 408 8.49 -15.14 12.26
N VAL A 409 8.14 -16.28 11.70
CA VAL A 409 8.73 -17.56 12.14
C VAL A 409 10.20 -17.63 11.73
N LYS A 410 10.53 -17.21 10.50
CA LYS A 410 11.90 -17.24 9.97
C LYS A 410 12.66 -15.97 10.36
N ASP A 411 13.82 -16.13 10.96
CA ASP A 411 14.79 -15.05 11.25
C ASP A 411 15.04 -14.15 10.03
N ARG A 412 15.34 -14.74 8.87
CA ARG A 412 15.55 -14.02 7.61
C ARG A 412 14.34 -13.23 7.11
N GLY A 413 13.12 -13.60 7.50
CA GLY A 413 11.90 -12.86 7.16
C GLY A 413 11.67 -11.63 8.06
N ALA A 414 12.03 -11.74 9.34
CA ALA A 414 11.94 -10.64 10.30
C ALA A 414 13.07 -9.61 10.11
N VAL A 415 14.32 -10.08 10.01
CA VAL A 415 15.54 -9.24 9.95
C VAL A 415 15.56 -8.35 8.72
N SER A 416 15.20 -8.90 7.55
CA SER A 416 15.18 -8.15 6.28
C SER A 416 14.19 -6.99 6.30
N MET A 417 13.03 -7.21 6.93
CA MET A 417 11.94 -6.24 6.99
C MET A 417 12.22 -5.15 8.02
N ALA A 418 12.82 -5.51 9.16
CA ALA A 418 13.27 -4.54 10.16
C ALA A 418 14.40 -3.63 9.62
N GLY A 419 15.25 -4.15 8.74
CA GLY A 419 16.40 -3.42 8.21
C GLY A 419 17.45 -3.11 9.27
N HIS A 420 18.35 -2.18 8.99
CA HIS A 420 19.48 -1.87 9.87
C HIS A 420 19.08 -1.16 11.16
N THR A 421 17.97 -0.43 11.12
CA THR A 421 17.55 0.50 12.18
C THR A 421 16.38 -0.01 13.03
N GLY A 422 15.58 -0.96 12.51
CA GLY A 422 14.45 -1.53 13.22
C GLY A 422 14.82 -2.57 14.26
N LYS A 423 13.80 -3.23 14.81
CA LYS A 423 13.90 -4.36 15.75
C LYS A 423 13.27 -5.60 15.12
N ALA A 424 13.92 -6.76 15.26
CA ALA A 424 13.42 -8.00 14.69
C ALA A 424 13.18 -9.07 15.76
N PHE A 425 12.07 -9.79 15.64
CA PHE A 425 11.74 -10.95 16.46
C PHE A 425 11.36 -12.14 15.58
N TRP A 426 11.87 -13.32 15.92
CA TRP A 426 11.55 -14.54 15.19
C TRP A 426 11.36 -15.75 16.10
N PHE A 427 10.66 -16.76 15.61
CA PHE A 427 10.38 -17.95 16.39
C PHE A 427 11.56 -18.93 16.43
N SER A 428 12.05 -19.24 17.64
CA SER A 428 12.99 -20.32 17.87
C SER A 428 12.25 -21.64 18.09
N LYS A 429 12.45 -22.58 17.16
CA LYS A 429 11.94 -23.96 17.30
C LYS A 429 12.60 -24.70 18.46
N ALA A 430 13.86 -24.37 18.79
CA ALA A 430 14.61 -25.02 19.86
C ALA A 430 14.05 -24.70 21.26
N THR A 431 13.57 -23.47 21.48
CA THR A 431 13.06 -23.04 22.79
C THR A 431 11.56 -22.80 22.85
N ASN A 432 10.84 -22.89 21.73
CA ASN A 432 9.42 -22.54 21.61
C ASN A 432 9.13 -21.08 22.02
N GLN A 433 10.00 -20.15 21.63
CA GLN A 433 9.92 -18.74 22.03
C GLN A 433 10.13 -17.83 20.83
N PHE A 434 9.55 -16.63 20.88
CA PHE A 434 10.02 -15.55 20.02
C PHE A 434 11.29 -14.96 20.63
N VAL A 435 12.34 -14.86 19.82
CA VAL A 435 13.68 -14.47 20.21
C VAL A 435 14.20 -13.31 19.37
N THR A 436 15.30 -12.70 19.81
CA THR A 436 16.04 -11.66 19.10
C THR A 436 17.54 -11.81 19.35
N SER A 437 18.36 -10.97 18.74
CA SER A 437 19.82 -10.97 18.90
C SER A 437 20.34 -9.70 19.61
N SER A 438 21.59 -9.78 20.06
CA SER A 438 22.35 -8.67 20.65
C SER A 438 22.52 -7.46 19.72
N TYR A 439 22.28 -7.63 18.42
CA TYR A 439 22.25 -6.50 17.49
C TYR A 439 21.12 -5.52 17.82
N TYR A 440 19.98 -6.04 18.26
CA TYR A 440 18.76 -5.26 18.47
C TYR A 440 18.60 -4.80 19.91
N TYR A 441 18.99 -5.63 20.88
CA TYR A 441 18.75 -5.40 22.30
C TYR A 441 19.91 -5.93 23.13
N ASP A 442 20.28 -5.21 24.20
CA ASP A 442 21.19 -5.75 25.21
C ASP A 442 20.46 -6.78 26.10
N GLU A 443 19.19 -6.52 26.41
CA GLU A 443 18.29 -7.37 27.19
C GLU A 443 16.87 -7.29 26.60
N TYR A 444 16.08 -8.36 26.75
CA TYR A 444 14.69 -8.37 26.26
C TYR A 444 13.83 -7.27 26.91
N PRO A 445 12.97 -6.59 26.14
CA PRO A 445 11.85 -5.85 26.72
C PRO A 445 11.00 -6.76 27.61
N GLN A 446 10.47 -6.22 28.70
CA GLN A 446 9.69 -7.01 29.68
C GLN A 446 8.47 -7.68 29.03
N TRP A 447 7.81 -7.02 28.07
CA TRP A 447 6.66 -7.60 27.38
C TRP A 447 7.01 -8.84 26.57
N VAL A 448 8.24 -8.97 26.05
CA VAL A 448 8.70 -10.18 25.36
C VAL A 448 8.90 -11.32 26.35
N VAL A 449 9.49 -11.02 27.51
CA VAL A 449 9.65 -11.97 28.62
C VAL A 449 8.28 -12.48 29.06
N ASP A 450 7.32 -11.57 29.23
CA ASP A 450 5.96 -11.89 29.66
C ASP A 450 5.19 -12.69 28.60
N TRP A 451 5.34 -12.35 27.32
CA TRP A 451 4.75 -13.10 26.21
C TRP A 451 5.29 -14.54 26.17
N ASN A 452 6.61 -14.71 26.22
CA ASN A 452 7.24 -16.04 26.22
C ASN A 452 6.86 -16.84 27.48
N ALA A 453 6.68 -16.19 28.63
CA ALA A 453 6.23 -16.83 29.87
C ALA A 453 4.80 -17.40 29.79
N ARG A 454 3.94 -16.88 28.88
CA ARG A 454 2.61 -17.44 28.61
C ARG A 454 2.67 -18.80 27.94
N LYS A 455 3.80 -19.18 27.33
CA LYS A 455 4.00 -20.48 26.66
C LYS A 455 2.89 -20.78 25.65
N ILE A 456 2.55 -19.81 24.81
CA ILE A 456 1.49 -19.93 23.80
C ILE A 456 1.67 -21.19 22.91
N PRO A 457 2.88 -21.56 22.45
CA PRO A 457 3.07 -22.79 21.69
C PRO A 457 2.60 -24.05 22.44
N GLU A 458 2.77 -24.13 23.76
CA GLU A 458 2.35 -25.27 24.58
C GLU A 458 0.82 -25.44 24.63
N SER A 459 0.05 -24.41 24.28
CA SER A 459 -1.42 -24.51 24.16
C SER A 459 -1.88 -25.42 23.01
N TYR A 460 -1.01 -25.66 22.02
CA TYR A 460 -1.23 -26.61 20.92
C TYR A 460 -0.85 -28.05 21.30
N ALA A 461 -0.32 -28.28 22.50
CA ALA A 461 0.03 -29.63 22.94
C ALA A 461 -1.20 -30.56 22.95
N LYS A 462 -1.06 -31.72 22.30
CA LYS A 462 -2.10 -32.76 22.15
C LYS A 462 -3.34 -32.28 21.40
N THR A 463 -3.21 -31.21 20.61
CA THR A 463 -4.19 -30.85 19.59
C THR A 463 -3.68 -31.30 18.22
N ALA A 464 -4.47 -31.06 17.18
CA ALA A 464 -4.12 -31.40 15.82
C ALA A 464 -4.57 -30.30 14.86
N TRP A 465 -3.90 -30.21 13.72
CA TRP A 465 -4.45 -29.51 12.56
C TRP A 465 -5.54 -30.38 11.92
N GLU A 466 -6.78 -29.93 12.07
CA GLU A 466 -7.96 -30.51 11.45
C GLU A 466 -8.47 -29.61 10.32
N LEU A 467 -9.15 -30.20 9.32
CA LEU A 467 -9.77 -29.45 8.24
C LEU A 467 -10.80 -28.46 8.77
N LEU A 468 -10.78 -27.25 8.24
CA LEU A 468 -11.71 -26.19 8.61
C LEU A 468 -13.16 -26.49 8.17
N HIS A 469 -13.32 -27.22 7.07
CA HIS A 469 -14.60 -27.57 6.46
C HIS A 469 -14.70 -29.10 6.22
N PRO A 470 -15.89 -29.63 5.88
CA PRO A 470 -16.01 -31.02 5.43
C PRO A 470 -15.13 -31.29 4.20
N ILE A 471 -14.40 -32.41 4.20
CA ILE A 471 -13.40 -32.76 3.18
C ILE A 471 -13.98 -32.79 1.75
N ASP A 472 -15.23 -33.19 1.58
CA ASP A 472 -15.93 -33.26 0.29
C ASP A 472 -16.19 -31.88 -0.35
N THR A 473 -15.92 -30.80 0.37
CA THR A 473 -15.98 -29.42 -0.15
C THR A 473 -14.64 -28.95 -0.73
N TYR A 474 -13.52 -29.62 -0.40
CA TYR A 474 -12.18 -29.24 -0.85
C TYR A 474 -11.95 -29.63 -2.31
N LEU A 475 -11.26 -28.78 -3.05
CA LEU A 475 -10.86 -29.06 -4.43
C LEU A 475 -9.93 -30.28 -4.47
N PHE A 476 -9.08 -30.42 -3.44
CA PHE A 476 -8.16 -31.54 -3.27
C PHE A 476 -8.62 -32.58 -2.24
N GLY A 477 -9.91 -32.61 -1.88
CA GLY A 477 -10.45 -33.52 -0.86
C GLY A 477 -10.28 -35.02 -1.17
N ASP A 478 -10.19 -35.40 -2.45
CA ASP A 478 -9.95 -36.78 -2.89
C ASP A 478 -8.44 -37.12 -2.96
N GLN A 479 -7.54 -36.19 -2.58
CA GLN A 479 -6.09 -36.30 -2.76
C GLN A 479 -5.30 -36.26 -1.43
N ASP A 480 -5.91 -36.62 -0.30
CA ASP A 480 -5.30 -36.58 1.06
C ASP A 480 -4.09 -37.52 1.29
N ASP A 481 -3.76 -38.47 0.40
CA ASP A 481 -2.56 -39.32 0.54
C ASP A 481 -1.84 -39.45 -0.80
N GLN A 482 -0.82 -38.63 -1.05
CA GLN A 482 -0.01 -38.70 -2.27
C GLN A 482 1.42 -39.18 -2.03
N GLU A 483 1.98 -39.93 -2.98
CA GLU A 483 3.34 -40.48 -2.88
C GLU A 483 4.44 -39.41 -2.91
N TRP A 484 4.16 -38.23 -3.49
CA TRP A 484 5.11 -37.12 -3.57
C TRP A 484 5.09 -36.20 -2.35
N GLU A 485 4.13 -36.36 -1.43
CA GLU A 485 4.06 -35.59 -0.19
C GLU A 485 5.05 -36.15 0.84
N PHE A 486 5.74 -35.24 1.50
CA PHE A 486 6.78 -35.56 2.47
C PHE A 486 6.18 -36.10 3.77
N VAL A 487 6.83 -37.10 4.37
CA VAL A 487 6.38 -37.73 5.61
C VAL A 487 7.39 -37.44 6.72
N LEU A 488 6.98 -36.65 7.71
CA LEU A 488 7.80 -36.35 8.89
C LEU A 488 7.25 -37.03 10.16
N GLY A 489 7.89 -38.12 10.57
CA GLY A 489 7.56 -38.79 11.83
C GLY A 489 6.07 -39.13 11.96
N SER A 490 5.48 -38.77 13.11
CA SER A 490 4.05 -38.97 13.38
C SER A 490 3.13 -37.92 12.76
N TYR A 491 3.67 -36.84 12.18
CA TYR A 491 2.88 -35.78 11.55
C TYR A 491 2.15 -36.30 10.29
N GLY A 492 2.75 -37.30 9.64
CA GLY A 492 2.14 -37.97 8.48
C GLY A 492 1.97 -37.04 7.28
N ARG A 493 1.12 -37.46 6.36
CA ARG A 493 0.73 -36.74 5.14
C ARG A 493 -0.76 -36.83 4.83
N THR A 494 -1.55 -37.11 5.86
CA THR A 494 -3.00 -37.28 5.77
C THR A 494 -3.62 -36.59 6.97
N PHE A 495 -4.75 -35.94 6.82
CA PHE A 495 -5.45 -35.32 7.95
C PHE A 495 -6.02 -36.36 8.94
N PRO A 496 -6.07 -36.04 10.25
CA PRO A 496 -5.54 -34.83 10.89
C PRO A 496 -4.05 -34.94 11.25
N HIS A 497 -3.34 -33.81 11.30
CA HIS A 497 -1.93 -33.77 11.70
C HIS A 497 -1.78 -33.45 13.19
N GLU A 498 -1.40 -34.44 14.01
CA GLU A 498 -1.24 -34.27 15.46
C GLU A 498 0.04 -33.50 15.82
N PHE A 499 -0.08 -32.46 16.65
CA PHE A 499 1.09 -31.67 17.09
C PHE A 499 1.92 -32.36 18.17
N THR A 500 1.42 -33.43 18.81
CA THR A 500 2.09 -34.18 19.88
C THR A 500 2.31 -33.35 21.16
N THR A 501 3.40 -33.55 21.92
CA THR A 501 3.67 -32.84 23.18
C THR A 501 4.98 -32.06 23.10
N PRO A 502 5.21 -31.04 23.94
CA PRO A 502 6.44 -30.23 23.91
C PRO A 502 7.73 -31.03 24.15
N GLU A 503 7.65 -32.24 24.69
CA GLU A 503 8.81 -33.14 24.85
C GLU A 503 9.21 -33.84 23.53
N ASN A 504 8.38 -33.78 22.49
CA ASN A 504 8.75 -34.27 21.17
C ASN A 504 9.69 -33.25 20.50
N PRO A 505 10.89 -33.66 20.03
CA PRO A 505 11.83 -32.75 19.37
C PRO A 505 11.25 -32.05 18.13
N TYR A 506 10.21 -32.60 17.50
CA TYR A 506 9.56 -31.99 16.33
C TYR A 506 8.31 -31.16 16.67
N PHE A 507 7.98 -30.96 17.94
CA PHE A 507 6.76 -30.25 18.36
C PHE A 507 6.63 -28.87 17.70
N SER A 508 7.64 -28.01 17.86
CA SER A 508 7.70 -26.69 17.23
C SER A 508 7.71 -26.78 15.72
N THR A 509 8.47 -27.73 15.16
CA THR A 509 8.52 -27.97 13.71
C THR A 509 7.11 -28.24 13.16
N PHE A 510 6.33 -29.10 13.81
CA PHE A 510 4.94 -29.37 13.43
C PHE A 510 4.05 -28.13 13.50
N LEU A 511 4.23 -27.27 14.51
CA LEU A 511 3.51 -25.98 14.56
C LEU A 511 3.88 -25.08 13.38
N THR A 512 5.17 -24.99 13.02
CA THR A 512 5.64 -24.13 11.92
C THR A 512 5.27 -24.65 10.53
N ILE A 513 5.03 -25.96 10.36
CA ILE A 513 4.50 -26.58 9.14
C ILE A 513 2.97 -26.69 9.23
N SER A 514 2.34 -25.70 9.84
CA SER A 514 0.89 -25.64 10.00
C SER A 514 0.44 -24.18 10.13
N PRO A 515 -0.86 -23.92 9.99
CA PRO A 515 -1.45 -22.61 10.25
C PRO A 515 -1.13 -22.03 11.64
N ALA A 516 -0.81 -22.88 12.63
CA ALA A 516 -0.44 -22.45 13.98
C ALA A 516 0.80 -21.52 13.98
N GLY A 517 1.76 -21.73 13.07
CA GLY A 517 2.93 -20.87 12.94
C GLY A 517 2.56 -19.42 12.63
N ASP A 518 1.61 -19.22 11.72
CA ASP A 518 1.13 -17.90 11.34
C ASP A 518 0.22 -17.30 12.43
N GLU A 519 -0.65 -18.11 13.06
CA GLU A 519 -1.49 -17.69 14.19
C GLU A 519 -0.64 -17.16 15.37
N MET A 520 0.45 -17.85 15.73
CA MET A 520 1.37 -17.39 16.77
C MET A 520 2.11 -16.11 16.37
N THR A 521 2.48 -15.98 15.10
CA THR A 521 3.10 -14.78 14.54
C THR A 521 2.15 -13.58 14.63
N THR A 522 0.86 -13.79 14.36
CA THR A 522 -0.18 -12.76 14.53
C THR A 522 -0.38 -12.35 15.98
N ASP A 523 -0.43 -13.29 16.93
CA ASP A 523 -0.56 -12.96 18.37
C ASP A 523 0.65 -12.13 18.86
N PHE A 524 1.87 -12.50 18.44
CA PHE A 524 3.07 -11.74 18.76
C PHE A 524 3.05 -10.34 18.12
N ALA A 525 2.68 -10.23 16.84
CA ALA A 525 2.58 -8.94 16.14
C ALA A 525 1.55 -7.99 16.78
N LYS A 526 0.41 -8.52 17.24
CA LYS A 526 -0.59 -7.75 18.00
C LYS A 526 -0.04 -7.27 19.34
N THR A 527 0.75 -8.10 20.01
CA THR A 527 1.44 -7.72 21.25
C THR A 527 2.44 -6.59 20.99
N VAL A 528 3.21 -6.66 19.91
CA VAL A 528 4.10 -5.55 19.49
C VAL A 528 3.30 -4.26 19.30
N ILE A 529 2.18 -4.29 18.57
CA ILE A 529 1.34 -3.09 18.35
C ILE A 529 0.92 -2.47 19.69
N ALA A 530 0.41 -3.27 20.62
CA ALA A 530 -0.07 -2.77 21.90
C ALA A 530 1.03 -2.26 22.83
N GLU A 531 2.09 -3.05 23.01
CA GLU A 531 3.10 -2.79 24.05
C GLU A 531 4.10 -1.71 23.61
N GLU A 532 4.34 -1.58 22.31
CA GLU A 532 5.17 -0.52 21.76
C GLU A 532 4.34 0.70 21.35
N GLY A 533 2.99 0.62 21.28
CA GLY A 533 2.10 1.73 20.92
C GLY A 533 2.29 2.19 19.48
N LEU A 534 2.29 1.25 18.54
CA LEU A 534 2.46 1.56 17.11
C LEU A 534 1.23 2.31 16.58
N GLY A 535 1.45 3.45 15.91
CA GLY A 535 0.38 4.24 15.32
C GLY A 535 -0.43 5.10 16.31
N ASP A 536 0.02 5.22 17.56
CA ASP A 536 -0.62 6.04 18.60
C ASP A 536 -0.55 7.55 18.30
N ASP A 537 0.47 7.99 17.57
CA ASP A 537 0.71 9.40 17.24
C ASP A 537 0.82 9.64 15.72
N ASP A 538 1.18 10.87 15.33
CA ASP A 538 1.23 11.29 13.92
C ASP A 538 2.55 10.93 13.21
N ILE A 539 3.47 10.25 13.89
CA ILE A 539 4.69 9.72 13.29
C ILE A 539 4.33 8.36 12.67
N THR A 540 4.54 8.23 11.36
CA THR A 540 4.39 6.94 10.69
C THR A 540 5.34 5.91 11.30
N ASP A 541 4.77 4.85 11.85
CA ASP A 541 5.45 3.64 12.30
C ASP A 541 5.42 2.57 11.21
N TYR A 542 6.23 1.52 11.37
CA TYR A 542 6.31 0.41 10.43
C TYR A 542 6.33 -0.94 11.15
N LEU A 543 5.44 -1.83 10.69
CA LEU A 543 5.41 -3.22 11.11
C LEU A 543 5.48 -4.13 9.88
N GLY A 544 6.58 -4.87 9.79
CA GLY A 544 6.76 -5.97 8.85
C GLY A 544 6.34 -7.29 9.49
N VAL A 545 5.37 -7.99 8.90
CA VAL A 545 4.95 -9.34 9.34
C VAL A 545 5.18 -10.32 8.20
N SER A 546 6.00 -11.35 8.44
CA SER A 546 6.25 -12.42 7.47
C SER A 546 5.65 -13.74 7.95
N TYR A 547 4.64 -14.20 7.22
CA TYR A 547 3.93 -15.46 7.46
C TYR A 547 4.62 -16.59 6.70
N SER A 548 5.17 -17.56 7.43
CA SER A 548 6.08 -18.57 6.88
C SER A 548 5.41 -19.94 6.71
N ALA A 549 4.22 -20.17 7.26
CA ALA A 549 3.60 -21.49 7.23
C ALA A 549 3.29 -21.94 5.79
N THR A 550 2.87 -21.01 4.94
CA THR A 550 2.55 -21.29 3.52
C THR A 550 3.74 -21.89 2.77
N ASP A 551 4.96 -21.47 3.05
CA ASP A 551 6.17 -22.02 2.45
C ASP A 551 6.55 -23.40 3.01
N TYR A 552 6.53 -23.57 4.34
CA TYR A 552 6.80 -24.88 4.94
C TYR A 552 5.80 -25.95 4.49
N ILE A 553 4.50 -25.60 4.48
CA ILE A 553 3.42 -26.46 3.97
C ILE A 553 3.62 -26.72 2.47
N GLY A 554 3.96 -25.68 1.72
CA GLY A 554 4.31 -25.79 0.32
C GLY A 554 5.41 -26.81 0.08
N HIS A 555 6.57 -26.67 0.71
CA HIS A 555 7.66 -27.63 0.62
C HIS A 555 7.26 -29.07 0.93
N PHE A 556 6.41 -29.29 1.94
CA PHE A 556 6.03 -30.63 2.38
C PHE A 556 4.98 -31.29 1.48
N PHE A 557 3.97 -30.53 1.06
CA PHE A 557 2.77 -31.09 0.42
C PHE A 557 2.57 -30.62 -1.03
N GLY A 558 3.13 -29.47 -1.39
CA GLY A 558 2.96 -28.81 -2.68
C GLY A 558 1.68 -27.96 -2.75
N PRO A 559 1.58 -26.98 -3.68
CA PRO A 559 0.46 -26.03 -3.75
C PRO A 559 -0.89 -26.62 -4.20
N SER A 560 -0.91 -27.86 -4.68
CA SER A 560 -2.12 -28.59 -5.09
C SER A 560 -2.33 -29.80 -4.17
N SER A 561 -2.38 -29.53 -2.87
CA SER A 561 -2.63 -30.48 -1.79
C SER A 561 -3.82 -30.02 -0.94
N LEU A 562 -4.32 -30.92 -0.11
CA LEU A 562 -5.40 -30.61 0.83
C LEU A 562 -4.92 -29.63 1.92
N GLU A 563 -3.67 -29.80 2.36
CA GLU A 563 -2.95 -28.98 3.34
C GLU A 563 -2.79 -27.54 2.85
N ALA A 564 -2.33 -27.35 1.61
CA ALA A 564 -2.18 -26.02 1.02
C ALA A 564 -3.54 -25.30 0.90
N GLU A 565 -4.59 -26.01 0.47
CA GLU A 565 -5.94 -25.45 0.38
C GLU A 565 -6.48 -25.02 1.75
N ASP A 566 -6.44 -25.88 2.77
CA ASP A 566 -6.90 -25.53 4.12
C ASP A 566 -6.08 -24.39 4.73
N ASN A 567 -4.76 -24.37 4.48
CA ASN A 567 -3.89 -23.31 4.94
C ASN A 567 -4.27 -21.94 4.37
N ILE A 568 -4.61 -21.83 3.07
CA ILE A 568 -5.02 -20.53 2.51
C ILE A 568 -6.32 -20.02 3.16
N LEU A 569 -7.26 -20.91 3.49
CA LEU A 569 -8.50 -20.53 4.19
C LEU A 569 -8.23 -20.08 5.64
N ARG A 570 -7.24 -20.67 6.30
CA ARG A 570 -6.82 -20.27 7.66
C ARG A 570 -5.97 -19.02 7.66
N LEU A 571 -5.13 -18.82 6.65
CA LEU A 571 -4.40 -17.58 6.43
C LEU A 571 -5.37 -16.42 6.23
N ASP A 572 -6.44 -16.58 5.45
CA ASP A 572 -7.50 -15.58 5.30
C ASP A 572 -8.09 -15.15 6.65
N ARG A 573 -8.39 -16.11 7.53
CA ARG A 573 -8.88 -15.83 8.90
C ARG A 573 -7.84 -15.16 9.77
N THR A 574 -6.58 -15.55 9.64
CA THR A 574 -5.44 -14.99 10.38
C THR A 574 -5.21 -13.53 9.99
N LEU A 575 -5.27 -13.22 8.69
CA LEU A 575 -5.23 -11.86 8.16
C LEU A 575 -6.43 -11.04 8.64
N ALA A 576 -7.64 -11.61 8.60
CA ALA A 576 -8.84 -10.93 9.10
C ALA A 576 -8.73 -10.59 10.59
N ASP A 577 -8.16 -11.49 11.39
CA ASP A 577 -7.93 -11.28 12.81
C ASP A 577 -6.88 -10.19 13.08
N LEU A 578 -5.81 -10.09 12.27
CA LEU A 578 -4.85 -8.99 12.34
C LEU A 578 -5.48 -7.66 11.91
N PHE A 579 -6.18 -7.61 10.78
CA PHE A 579 -6.79 -6.38 10.26
C PHE A 579 -7.87 -5.84 11.20
N ALA A 580 -8.73 -6.69 11.75
CA ALA A 580 -9.72 -6.27 12.74
C ALA A 580 -9.08 -5.73 14.04
N TYR A 581 -7.90 -6.23 14.41
CA TYR A 581 -7.15 -5.71 15.54
C TYR A 581 -6.57 -4.33 15.23
N VAL A 582 -5.92 -4.17 14.08
CA VAL A 582 -5.35 -2.89 13.61
C VAL A 582 -6.44 -1.84 13.45
N ASP A 583 -7.59 -2.20 12.89
CA ASP A 583 -8.74 -1.30 12.75
C ASP A 583 -9.22 -0.77 14.10
N ARG A 584 -9.27 -1.64 15.11
CA ARG A 584 -9.72 -1.27 16.46
C ARG A 584 -8.72 -0.36 17.17
N GLU A 585 -7.42 -0.63 17.06
CA GLU A 585 -6.39 0.11 17.81
C GLU A 585 -5.94 1.39 17.10
N ILE A 586 -5.89 1.40 15.76
CA ILE A 586 -5.27 2.47 14.94
C ILE A 586 -6.26 3.04 13.91
N GLY A 587 -7.14 2.20 13.38
CA GLY A 587 -8.03 2.51 12.25
C GLY A 587 -7.40 2.15 10.90
N LEU A 588 -8.12 1.42 10.06
CA LEU A 588 -7.67 1.09 8.70
C LEU A 588 -7.57 2.34 7.81
N GLU A 589 -8.32 3.40 8.12
CA GLU A 589 -8.20 4.70 7.48
C GLU A 589 -6.85 5.40 7.77
N ASN A 590 -6.15 5.00 8.84
CA ASN A 590 -4.84 5.51 9.22
C ASN A 590 -3.71 4.51 8.94
N THR A 591 -4.01 3.35 8.37
CA THR A 591 -3.04 2.28 8.11
C THR A 591 -2.91 2.02 6.62
N LEU A 592 -1.69 2.10 6.09
CA LEU A 592 -1.38 1.61 4.75
C LEU A 592 -0.99 0.13 4.85
N ILE A 593 -1.83 -0.75 4.34
CA ILE A 593 -1.54 -2.18 4.22
C ILE A 593 -0.92 -2.44 2.86
N VAL A 594 0.17 -3.20 2.84
CA VAL A 594 0.71 -3.79 1.62
C VAL A 594 0.97 -5.28 1.85
N LEU A 595 0.48 -6.14 0.94
CA LEU A 595 0.72 -7.58 0.96
C LEU A 595 1.41 -8.02 -0.32
N SER A 596 2.48 -8.79 -0.19
CA SER A 596 3.12 -9.49 -1.31
C SER A 596 3.68 -10.85 -0.86
N ALA A 597 4.53 -11.43 -1.71
CA ALA A 597 5.25 -12.67 -1.44
C ALA A 597 6.71 -12.51 -1.86
N ASP A 598 7.61 -13.12 -1.12
CA ASP A 598 9.03 -13.22 -1.43
C ASP A 598 9.30 -14.12 -2.65
N HIS A 599 8.39 -15.04 -2.97
CA HIS A 599 8.33 -15.79 -4.22
C HIS A 599 6.98 -16.50 -4.37
N GLY A 600 6.76 -17.05 -5.56
CA GLY A 600 5.74 -18.07 -5.79
C GLY A 600 6.28 -19.47 -5.50
N GLY A 601 5.84 -20.45 -6.29
CA GLY A 601 6.30 -21.84 -6.16
C GLY A 601 5.82 -22.74 -7.31
N PRO A 602 6.57 -23.82 -7.64
CA PRO A 602 6.13 -24.77 -8.64
C PRO A 602 5.03 -25.69 -8.09
N GLU A 603 4.38 -26.44 -8.98
CA GLU A 603 3.61 -27.61 -8.58
C GLU A 603 4.54 -28.82 -8.35
N ALA A 604 4.12 -29.76 -7.50
CA ALA A 604 4.85 -31.01 -7.29
C ALA A 604 4.94 -31.81 -8.62
N PRO A 605 6.12 -32.32 -9.00
CA PRO A 605 6.27 -33.13 -10.20
C PRO A 605 5.33 -34.33 -10.26
N GLY A 606 5.07 -35.00 -9.14
CA GLY A 606 4.10 -36.09 -9.07
C GLY A 606 2.67 -35.66 -9.44
N TYR A 607 2.23 -34.50 -8.93
CA TYR A 607 0.94 -33.92 -9.30
C TYR A 607 0.89 -33.56 -10.80
N LEU A 608 1.91 -32.88 -11.33
CA LEU A 608 1.97 -32.52 -12.75
C LEU A 608 1.95 -33.76 -13.66
N GLU A 609 2.71 -34.80 -13.32
CA GLU A 609 2.75 -36.05 -14.08
C GLU A 609 1.39 -36.77 -14.05
N SER A 610 0.66 -36.72 -12.93
CA SER A 610 -0.69 -37.31 -12.80
C SER A 610 -1.70 -36.74 -13.81
N ILE A 611 -1.50 -35.49 -14.24
CA ILE A 611 -2.31 -34.79 -15.25
C ILE A 611 -1.61 -34.67 -16.62
N GLY A 612 -0.50 -35.36 -16.81
CA GLY A 612 0.21 -35.46 -18.10
C GLY A 612 1.13 -34.29 -18.45
N ILE A 613 1.53 -33.47 -17.48
CA ILE A 613 2.47 -32.37 -17.63
C ILE A 613 3.88 -32.84 -17.25
N PRO A 614 4.90 -32.72 -18.14
CA PRO A 614 6.26 -33.13 -17.81
C PRO A 614 6.91 -32.24 -16.75
N ALA A 615 7.47 -32.86 -15.72
CA ALA A 615 8.24 -32.24 -14.64
C ALA A 615 9.31 -33.22 -14.14
N GLY A 616 10.15 -32.84 -13.18
CA GLY A 616 11.10 -33.79 -12.60
C GLY A 616 12.07 -33.16 -11.61
N TYR A 617 13.05 -33.96 -11.20
CA TYR A 617 14.07 -33.55 -10.23
C TYR A 617 15.47 -33.53 -10.84
N VAL A 618 16.35 -32.73 -10.26
CA VAL A 618 17.77 -32.60 -10.62
C VAL A 618 18.64 -33.02 -9.44
N SER A 619 19.75 -33.72 -9.71
CA SER A 619 20.72 -34.18 -8.71
C SER A 619 22.13 -33.64 -9.04
N PRO A 620 22.55 -32.51 -8.42
CA PRO A 620 23.85 -31.88 -8.71
C PRO A 620 25.06 -32.71 -8.28
N ASP A 621 24.89 -33.62 -7.31
CA ASP A 621 25.92 -34.49 -6.74
C ASP A 621 26.68 -35.36 -7.76
N GLU A 622 26.17 -35.49 -8.99
CA GLU A 622 26.80 -36.21 -10.08
C GLU A 622 27.69 -35.34 -10.98
N TRP A 623 27.57 -34.02 -10.90
CA TRP A 623 28.21 -33.09 -11.85
C TRP A 623 29.73 -33.06 -11.71
N ASP A 624 30.25 -33.30 -10.50
CA ASP A 624 31.69 -33.30 -10.19
C ASP A 624 32.37 -34.69 -10.37
N LYS A 625 31.58 -35.77 -10.41
CA LYS A 625 32.03 -37.18 -10.36
C LYS A 625 32.11 -37.88 -11.73
N GLY A 626 31.81 -37.17 -12.82
CA GLY A 626 31.69 -37.74 -14.16
C GLY A 626 32.95 -37.64 -15.06
N PRO A 627 32.98 -38.39 -16.19
CA PRO A 627 34.01 -38.30 -17.21
C PRO A 627 34.11 -36.91 -17.86
N VAL A 628 33.08 -36.08 -17.73
CA VAL A 628 33.02 -34.67 -18.13
C VAL A 628 34.12 -33.85 -17.41
N ILE A 629 34.19 -33.95 -16.08
CA ILE A 629 35.16 -33.21 -15.26
C ILE A 629 36.57 -33.69 -15.54
N ALA A 630 36.78 -34.99 -15.76
CA ALA A 630 38.08 -35.51 -16.16
C ALA A 630 38.57 -34.91 -17.49
N ARG A 631 37.67 -34.74 -18.48
CA ARG A 631 37.99 -34.09 -19.76
C ARG A 631 38.34 -32.61 -19.57
N LEU A 632 37.55 -31.88 -18.77
CA LEU A 632 37.79 -30.47 -18.48
C LEU A 632 39.13 -30.28 -17.75
N LYS A 633 39.39 -31.07 -16.69
CA LYS A 633 40.67 -31.03 -15.98
C LYS A 633 41.85 -31.31 -16.92
N SER A 634 41.74 -32.32 -17.79
CA SER A 634 42.79 -32.62 -18.76
C SER A 634 42.99 -31.50 -19.80
N LYS A 635 41.91 -30.88 -20.29
CA LYS A 635 41.96 -29.81 -21.30
C LYS A 635 42.65 -28.55 -20.75
N PHE A 636 42.39 -28.21 -19.50
CA PHE A 636 42.89 -27.00 -18.85
C PHE A 636 44.11 -27.24 -17.95
N GLY A 637 44.65 -28.47 -17.92
CA GLY A 637 45.85 -28.78 -17.13
C GLY A 637 45.66 -28.78 -15.61
N ILE A 638 44.41 -28.85 -15.14
CA ILE A 638 44.03 -28.71 -13.73
C ILE A 638 44.44 -29.96 -12.94
N ARG A 639 45.13 -29.75 -11.82
CA ARG A 639 45.46 -30.78 -10.82
C ARG A 639 44.75 -30.43 -9.52
N GLY A 640 44.07 -31.40 -8.89
CA GLY A 640 43.35 -31.17 -7.63
C GLY A 640 41.85 -30.91 -7.81
N GLN A 641 41.25 -30.23 -6.82
CA GLN A 641 39.82 -29.89 -6.78
C GLN A 641 39.54 -28.71 -7.72
N MET A 642 38.50 -28.86 -8.55
CA MET A 642 38.12 -27.85 -9.55
C MET A 642 36.87 -27.10 -9.15
N ILE A 643 35.88 -27.82 -8.62
CA ILE A 643 34.61 -27.28 -8.13
C ILE A 643 34.70 -27.29 -6.60
N GLU A 644 34.44 -26.15 -5.99
CA GLU A 644 34.34 -26.00 -4.56
C GLU A 644 33.02 -26.62 -4.06
N GLY A 645 31.92 -26.23 -4.70
CA GLY A 645 30.58 -26.71 -4.41
C GLY A 645 29.53 -26.07 -5.31
N TYR A 646 28.28 -26.45 -5.07
CA TYR A 646 27.11 -25.84 -5.67
C TYR A 646 26.18 -25.38 -4.55
N ASP A 647 26.11 -24.06 -4.36
CA ASP A 647 25.08 -23.45 -3.53
C ASP A 647 24.11 -22.78 -4.50
N HIS A 648 22.87 -23.27 -4.53
CA HIS A 648 21.89 -22.81 -5.50
C HIS A 648 21.81 -21.26 -5.54
N PRO A 649 21.79 -20.62 -6.73
CA PRO A 649 21.81 -21.19 -8.08
C PRO A 649 23.22 -21.29 -8.71
N TYR A 650 24.28 -21.13 -7.93
CA TYR A 650 25.64 -20.97 -8.43
C TYR A 650 26.54 -22.18 -8.21
N LEU A 651 27.33 -22.51 -9.23
CA LEU A 651 28.51 -23.35 -9.08
C LEU A 651 29.74 -22.49 -8.76
N TYR A 652 30.50 -22.88 -7.75
CA TYR A 652 31.72 -22.19 -7.31
C TYR A 652 32.96 -22.98 -7.74
N LEU A 653 33.90 -22.30 -8.39
CA LEU A 653 35.23 -22.86 -8.67
C LEU A 653 36.15 -22.67 -7.46
N SER A 654 37.05 -23.61 -7.25
CA SER A 654 37.99 -23.56 -6.12
C SER A 654 38.95 -22.38 -6.24
N ASN A 655 39.44 -21.90 -5.09
CA ASN A 655 40.38 -20.78 -5.03
C ASN A 655 41.68 -21.06 -5.81
N ASP A 656 42.10 -22.32 -5.91
CA ASP A 656 43.27 -22.72 -6.71
C ASP A 656 43.06 -22.46 -8.20
N ILE A 657 41.83 -22.58 -8.70
CA ILE A 657 41.51 -22.35 -10.11
C ILE A 657 41.39 -20.86 -10.43
N ILE A 658 40.65 -20.12 -9.61
CA ILE A 658 40.38 -18.70 -9.89
C ILE A 658 41.63 -17.83 -9.80
N ASN A 659 42.63 -18.26 -9.01
CA ASN A 659 43.87 -17.52 -8.79
C ASN A 659 45.03 -18.01 -9.66
N ASP A 660 44.84 -19.06 -10.48
CA ASP A 660 45.87 -19.58 -11.36
C ASP A 660 45.99 -18.70 -12.64
N PRO A 661 47.10 -17.98 -12.83
CA PRO A 661 47.27 -17.12 -14.00
C PRO A 661 47.42 -17.91 -15.33
N ASP A 662 47.70 -19.21 -15.27
CA ASP A 662 47.83 -20.07 -16.45
C ASP A 662 46.47 -20.59 -16.94
N ILE A 663 45.39 -20.40 -16.17
CA ILE A 663 44.04 -20.80 -16.53
C ILE A 663 43.28 -19.62 -17.15
N ASP A 664 42.84 -19.77 -18.40
CA ASP A 664 41.85 -18.87 -19.00
C ASP A 664 40.47 -19.14 -18.38
N LEU A 665 40.15 -18.38 -17.33
CA LEU A 665 38.93 -18.55 -16.55
C LEU A 665 37.66 -18.42 -17.40
N ALA A 666 37.62 -17.49 -18.35
CA ALA A 666 36.45 -17.32 -19.19
C ALA A 666 36.24 -18.50 -20.14
N ALA A 667 37.32 -19.04 -20.72
CA ALA A 667 37.26 -20.25 -21.52
C ALA A 667 36.88 -21.48 -20.68
N LEU A 668 37.33 -21.55 -19.43
CA LEU A 668 37.00 -22.62 -18.49
C LEU A 668 35.51 -22.58 -18.11
N GLU A 669 35.00 -21.46 -17.60
CA GLU A 669 33.59 -21.30 -17.24
C GLU A 669 32.67 -21.59 -18.42
N THR A 670 33.01 -21.09 -19.61
CA THR A 670 32.25 -21.39 -20.85
C THR A 670 32.25 -22.88 -21.17
N SER A 671 33.39 -23.57 -20.98
CA SER A 671 33.47 -25.01 -21.24
C SER A 671 32.65 -25.81 -20.23
N ILE A 672 32.64 -25.42 -18.95
CA ILE A 672 31.80 -26.05 -17.92
C ILE A 672 30.32 -25.80 -18.22
N ALA A 673 29.93 -24.56 -18.51
CA ALA A 673 28.54 -24.22 -18.80
C ALA A 673 27.96 -25.05 -19.96
N ASN A 674 28.73 -25.24 -21.04
CA ASN A 674 28.32 -26.08 -22.16
C ASN A 674 28.11 -27.55 -21.78
N GLU A 675 28.89 -28.08 -20.84
CA GLU A 675 28.75 -29.45 -20.36
C GLU A 675 27.59 -29.58 -19.36
N LEU A 676 27.34 -28.57 -18.53
CA LEU A 676 26.22 -28.55 -17.59
C LEU A 676 24.86 -28.65 -18.30
N VAL A 677 24.69 -27.94 -19.43
CA VAL A 677 23.45 -28.00 -20.24
C VAL A 677 23.19 -29.40 -20.84
N ALA A 678 24.20 -30.28 -20.89
CA ALA A 678 24.01 -31.66 -21.34
C ALA A 678 23.38 -32.57 -20.25
N PHE A 679 23.38 -32.16 -18.99
CA PHE A 679 22.72 -32.91 -17.92
C PHE A 679 21.20 -32.78 -18.00
N ARG A 680 20.50 -33.88 -17.71
CA ARG A 680 19.04 -33.92 -17.70
C ARG A 680 18.50 -32.91 -16.70
N GLY A 681 17.53 -32.11 -17.12
CA GLY A 681 16.89 -31.10 -16.27
C GLY A 681 17.59 -29.74 -16.25
N VAL A 682 18.78 -29.58 -16.83
CA VAL A 682 19.46 -28.28 -16.95
C VAL A 682 19.04 -27.59 -18.26
N SER A 683 18.58 -26.35 -18.16
CA SER A 683 18.09 -25.54 -19.29
C SER A 683 19.16 -24.57 -19.80
N TYR A 684 19.79 -23.84 -18.88
CA TYR A 684 20.85 -22.89 -19.18
C TYR A 684 21.94 -22.97 -18.10
N ALA A 685 23.17 -22.68 -18.51
CA ALA A 685 24.27 -22.40 -17.60
C ALA A 685 24.99 -21.15 -18.12
N ILE A 686 25.17 -20.15 -17.26
CA ILE A 686 25.65 -18.83 -17.67
C ILE A 686 26.95 -18.52 -16.91
N PRO A 687 28.09 -18.43 -17.61
CA PRO A 687 29.36 -18.00 -17.02
C PRO A 687 29.28 -16.58 -16.44
N SER A 688 29.75 -16.40 -15.21
CA SER A 688 29.84 -15.10 -14.55
C SER A 688 30.77 -14.15 -15.29
N THR A 689 31.87 -14.65 -15.87
CA THR A 689 32.73 -13.85 -16.76
C THR A 689 32.01 -13.32 -18.00
N SER A 690 30.95 -14.00 -18.46
CA SER A 690 30.11 -13.50 -19.57
C SER A 690 29.14 -12.40 -19.13
N LEU A 691 28.64 -12.48 -17.89
CA LEU A 691 27.83 -11.41 -17.27
C LEU A 691 28.68 -10.15 -17.10
N GLU A 692 29.88 -10.27 -16.54
CA GLU A 692 30.83 -9.16 -16.32
C GLU A 692 31.23 -8.45 -17.63
N ARG A 693 31.41 -9.21 -18.71
CA ARG A 693 31.80 -8.68 -20.03
C ARG A 693 30.62 -8.19 -20.86
N GLY A 694 29.38 -8.38 -20.40
CA GLY A 694 28.17 -8.06 -21.17
C GLY A 694 28.03 -8.89 -22.45
N THR A 695 28.54 -10.13 -22.47
CA THR A 695 28.53 -11.01 -23.65
C THR A 695 27.43 -12.06 -23.60
N VAL A 696 26.37 -11.82 -22.84
CA VAL A 696 25.16 -12.66 -22.80
C VAL A 696 24.11 -12.13 -23.77
N PRO A 697 23.21 -12.98 -24.32
CA PRO A 697 22.08 -12.51 -25.12
C PRO A 697 21.22 -11.52 -24.33
N ASP A 698 20.71 -10.47 -24.97
CA ASP A 698 19.78 -9.53 -24.33
C ASP A 698 18.35 -10.08 -24.35
N ASN A 699 17.92 -10.70 -23.25
CA ASN A 699 16.57 -11.22 -23.08
C ASN A 699 16.17 -11.21 -21.59
N LYS A 700 14.90 -11.55 -21.30
CA LYS A 700 14.35 -11.51 -19.94
C LYS A 700 15.06 -12.44 -18.95
N LEU A 701 15.49 -13.62 -19.39
CA LEU A 701 16.17 -14.57 -18.52
C LEU A 701 17.55 -14.07 -18.13
N THR A 702 18.35 -13.65 -19.10
CA THR A 702 19.69 -13.12 -18.84
C THR A 702 19.65 -11.81 -18.07
N GLN A 703 18.64 -10.96 -18.28
CA GLN A 703 18.43 -9.78 -17.44
C GLN A 703 18.06 -10.15 -16.00
N ALA A 704 17.20 -11.15 -15.78
CA ALA A 704 16.90 -11.61 -14.43
C ALA A 704 18.15 -12.17 -13.72
N VAL A 705 19.03 -12.86 -14.46
CA VAL A 705 20.30 -13.37 -13.95
C VAL A 705 21.29 -12.23 -13.66
N LEU A 706 21.35 -11.19 -14.51
CA LEU A 706 22.13 -9.98 -14.26
C LEU A 706 21.63 -9.24 -13.01
N ASN A 707 20.31 -9.11 -12.85
CA ASN A 707 19.69 -8.56 -11.65
C ASN A 707 20.06 -9.38 -10.40
N ASN A 708 20.32 -10.68 -10.53
CA ASN A 708 20.75 -11.53 -9.42
C ASN A 708 22.25 -11.44 -9.10
N TYR A 709 23.08 -11.09 -10.09
CA TYR A 709 24.53 -11.27 -10.02
C TYR A 709 25.21 -10.16 -9.21
N ASN A 710 25.91 -10.54 -8.14
CA ASN A 710 26.77 -9.68 -7.35
C ASN A 710 28.21 -10.21 -7.39
N ALA A 711 29.14 -9.46 -7.99
CA ALA A 711 30.51 -9.94 -8.24
C ALA A 711 31.27 -10.40 -6.98
N ALA A 712 30.92 -9.89 -5.79
CA ALA A 712 31.58 -10.27 -4.54
C ALA A 712 31.05 -11.58 -3.94
N ARG A 713 29.79 -11.95 -4.24
CA ARG A 713 29.09 -13.09 -3.61
C ARG A 713 28.77 -14.21 -4.58
N SER A 714 28.45 -13.89 -5.84
CA SER A 714 28.02 -14.86 -6.84
C SER A 714 29.14 -15.83 -7.22
N GLY A 715 28.76 -17.09 -7.44
CA GLY A 715 29.64 -18.11 -7.97
C GLY A 715 30.01 -17.88 -9.43
N ASN A 716 30.69 -18.85 -10.02
CA ASN A 716 31.29 -18.76 -11.34
C ASN A 716 30.32 -19.08 -12.48
N ILE A 717 29.28 -19.87 -12.20
CA ILE A 717 28.29 -20.25 -13.21
C ILE A 717 26.91 -20.24 -12.57
N TYR A 718 26.00 -19.43 -13.11
CA TYR A 718 24.59 -19.50 -12.76
C TYR A 718 23.94 -20.66 -13.50
N VAL A 719 23.23 -21.55 -12.81
CA VAL A 719 22.55 -22.70 -13.40
C VAL A 719 21.03 -22.51 -13.36
N VAL A 720 20.37 -22.71 -14.50
CA VAL A 720 18.92 -22.63 -14.65
C VAL A 720 18.40 -24.02 -15.02
N PHE A 721 17.48 -24.56 -14.23
CA PHE A 721 16.80 -25.81 -14.55
C PHE A 721 15.64 -25.62 -15.54
N ASN A 722 15.19 -26.72 -16.14
CA ASN A 722 14.00 -26.71 -17.00
C ASN A 722 12.75 -26.27 -16.21
N PRO A 723 11.74 -25.69 -16.86
CA PRO A 723 10.47 -25.40 -16.20
C PRO A 723 9.86 -26.66 -15.57
N GLY A 724 9.51 -26.62 -14.28
CA GLY A 724 9.02 -27.78 -13.52
C GLY A 724 10.13 -28.72 -13.03
N TRP A 725 11.39 -28.28 -13.03
CA TRP A 725 12.54 -29.04 -12.56
C TRP A 725 13.29 -28.31 -11.47
N PHE A 726 13.61 -29.02 -10.39
CA PHE A 726 14.33 -28.47 -9.23
C PHE A 726 15.03 -29.60 -8.45
N ILE A 727 15.84 -29.22 -7.46
CA ILE A 727 16.49 -30.16 -6.54
C ILE A 727 15.50 -30.37 -5.39
N ASN A 728 15.11 -31.62 -5.13
CA ASN A 728 14.19 -31.92 -4.03
C ASN A 728 14.87 -32.63 -2.86
N ASP A 729 16.14 -33.00 -3.00
CA ASP A 729 16.95 -33.55 -1.92
C ASP A 729 17.61 -32.40 -1.15
N LEU A 730 17.15 -32.20 0.09
CA LEU A 730 17.64 -31.19 1.02
C LEU A 730 18.41 -31.90 2.15
N ASP A 731 19.64 -32.32 1.84
CA ASP A 731 20.53 -33.07 2.76
C ASP A 731 19.91 -34.37 3.31
N GLY A 732 19.31 -35.17 2.43
CA GLY A 732 18.68 -36.45 2.77
C GLY A 732 17.18 -36.34 3.08
N LEU A 733 16.62 -35.13 3.03
CA LEU A 733 15.18 -34.87 3.14
C LEU A 733 14.61 -34.61 1.75
N SER A 734 13.82 -35.55 1.23
CA SER A 734 13.15 -35.41 -0.08
C SER A 734 11.81 -34.68 0.05
N VAL A 735 11.77 -33.39 -0.27
CA VAL A 735 10.56 -32.56 -0.19
C VAL A 735 9.71 -32.62 -1.47
N ALA A 736 8.45 -32.16 -1.42
CA ALA A 736 7.52 -32.20 -2.55
C ALA A 736 7.84 -31.13 -3.62
N VAL A 737 8.16 -29.91 -3.19
CA VAL A 737 8.51 -28.80 -4.08
C VAL A 737 9.67 -27.97 -3.53
N VAL A 738 10.42 -27.33 -4.42
CA VAL A 738 11.42 -26.31 -4.10
C VAL A 738 11.31 -25.20 -5.15
N HIS A 739 11.25 -23.95 -4.70
CA HIS A 739 11.29 -22.74 -5.52
C HIS A 739 12.75 -22.28 -5.72
N GLY A 740 12.96 -21.16 -6.42
CA GLY A 740 14.32 -20.61 -6.69
C GLY A 740 14.63 -20.45 -8.17
N SER A 741 13.68 -20.78 -9.05
CA SER A 741 13.86 -20.69 -10.49
C SER A 741 13.47 -19.31 -11.05
N PRO A 742 14.02 -18.92 -12.22
CA PRO A 742 13.60 -17.69 -12.91
C PRO A 742 12.26 -17.84 -13.65
N TRP A 743 11.55 -18.94 -13.46
CA TRP A 743 10.34 -19.24 -14.20
C TRP A 743 9.12 -18.53 -13.60
N ARG A 744 8.04 -18.46 -14.39
CA ARG A 744 6.90 -17.61 -14.02
C ARG A 744 6.17 -18.07 -12.77
N TYR A 745 6.10 -19.36 -12.49
CA TYR A 745 5.42 -19.87 -11.29
C TYR A 745 6.13 -19.44 -10.00
N ASP A 746 7.45 -19.24 -10.04
CA ASP A 746 8.24 -18.77 -8.91
C ASP A 746 8.34 -17.24 -8.85
N THR A 747 8.34 -16.56 -10.00
CA THR A 747 8.40 -15.08 -10.01
C THR A 747 7.04 -14.43 -9.82
N TYR A 748 5.93 -15.10 -10.14
CA TYR A 748 4.57 -14.55 -10.09
C TYR A 748 4.02 -14.53 -8.67
N VAL A 749 3.81 -13.33 -8.15
CA VAL A 749 3.36 -13.06 -6.77
C VAL A 749 2.24 -12.04 -6.78
N PRO A 750 1.40 -11.94 -5.74
CA PRO A 750 0.48 -10.83 -5.61
C PRO A 750 1.23 -9.57 -5.16
N ILE A 751 0.72 -8.40 -5.56
CA ILE A 751 0.95 -7.15 -4.83
C ILE A 751 -0.43 -6.55 -4.58
N LEU A 752 -0.78 -6.36 -3.32
CA LEU A 752 -2.06 -5.82 -2.87
C LEU A 752 -1.78 -4.61 -1.97
N PHE A 753 -2.50 -3.51 -2.17
CA PHE A 753 -2.51 -2.36 -1.26
C PHE A 753 -3.93 -2.09 -0.77
N ALA A 754 -4.11 -1.74 0.50
CA ALA A 754 -5.41 -1.41 1.07
C ALA A 754 -5.27 -0.44 2.27
N GLY A 755 -6.40 0.06 2.77
CA GLY A 755 -6.43 1.04 3.86
C GLY A 755 -5.98 2.45 3.44
N SER A 756 -5.83 3.36 4.40
CA SER A 756 -5.34 4.72 4.19
C SER A 756 -6.09 5.54 3.11
N GLY A 757 -7.37 5.25 2.90
CA GLY A 757 -8.21 5.90 1.88
C GLY A 757 -7.93 5.47 0.45
N ILE A 758 -7.28 4.32 0.23
CA ILE A 758 -7.11 3.72 -1.08
C ILE A 758 -8.47 3.38 -1.69
N GLU A 759 -8.66 3.77 -2.95
CA GLU A 759 -9.83 3.40 -3.73
C GLU A 759 -9.63 2.03 -4.40
N PRO A 760 -10.66 1.15 -4.42
CA PRO A 760 -10.50 -0.18 -4.97
C PRO A 760 -10.21 -0.20 -6.47
N GLN A 761 -9.21 -0.97 -6.89
CA GLN A 761 -8.84 -1.09 -8.29
C GLN A 761 -8.17 -2.42 -8.62
N LYS A 762 -8.42 -2.95 -9.82
CA LYS A 762 -7.65 -4.09 -10.35
C LYS A 762 -6.73 -3.64 -11.48
N VAL A 763 -5.44 -3.94 -11.35
CA VAL A 763 -4.39 -3.51 -12.28
C VAL A 763 -3.72 -4.73 -12.92
N SER A 764 -3.83 -4.86 -14.24
CA SER A 764 -3.29 -6.01 -15.00
C SER A 764 -2.05 -5.69 -15.84
N ARG A 765 -1.57 -4.44 -15.83
CA ARG A 765 -0.24 -4.13 -16.38
C ARG A 765 0.82 -4.87 -15.56
N ARG A 766 1.94 -5.23 -16.19
CA ARG A 766 3.03 -5.87 -15.48
C ARG A 766 3.67 -4.88 -14.52
N VAL A 767 3.89 -5.32 -13.29
CA VAL A 767 4.64 -4.59 -12.24
C VAL A 767 5.67 -5.52 -11.63
N HIS A 768 6.56 -4.98 -10.80
CA HIS A 768 7.62 -5.75 -10.16
C HIS A 768 7.66 -5.53 -8.66
N THR A 769 8.18 -6.50 -7.92
CA THR A 769 8.32 -6.40 -6.45
C THR A 769 9.28 -5.28 -6.00
N VAL A 770 10.23 -4.89 -6.85
CA VAL A 770 11.08 -3.70 -6.63
C VAL A 770 10.29 -2.38 -6.57
N ASP A 771 9.05 -2.36 -7.05
CA ASP A 771 8.20 -1.18 -7.07
C ASP A 771 7.61 -0.87 -5.67
N VAL A 772 7.58 -1.86 -4.76
CA VAL A 772 6.92 -1.76 -3.44
C VAL A 772 7.59 -0.72 -2.54
N ALA A 773 8.87 -0.88 -2.20
CA ALA A 773 9.55 0.02 -1.28
C ALA A 773 9.60 1.47 -1.80
N LEU A 774 9.72 1.65 -3.13
CA LEU A 774 9.72 2.96 -3.76
C LEU A 774 8.34 3.64 -3.66
N THR A 775 7.27 2.86 -3.81
CA THR A 775 5.90 3.32 -3.62
C THR A 775 5.66 3.72 -2.17
N LEU A 776 6.05 2.88 -1.20
CA LEU A 776 5.96 3.21 0.23
C LEU A 776 6.72 4.49 0.57
N ALA A 777 7.97 4.62 0.10
CA ALA A 777 8.78 5.83 0.29
C ALA A 777 8.08 7.08 -0.27
N THR A 778 7.41 6.96 -1.41
CA THR A 778 6.68 8.07 -2.03
C THR A 778 5.43 8.45 -1.25
N VAL A 779 4.65 7.48 -0.77
CA VAL A 779 3.44 7.73 0.05
C VAL A 779 3.82 8.44 1.36
N ILE A 780 4.87 7.97 2.04
CA ILE A 780 5.32 8.57 3.32
C ILE A 780 6.12 9.85 3.11
N GLY A 781 6.71 10.04 1.93
CA GLY A 781 7.60 11.17 1.64
C GLY A 781 8.99 11.02 2.28
N THR A 782 9.47 9.78 2.43
CA THR A 782 10.89 9.50 2.72
C THR A 782 11.71 9.65 1.43
N ARG A 783 13.04 9.52 1.52
CA ARG A 783 13.83 9.24 0.31
C ARG A 783 13.60 7.77 -0.09
N PRO A 784 13.76 7.44 -1.38
CA PRO A 784 13.90 6.06 -1.81
C PRO A 784 15.07 5.36 -1.10
N PRO A 785 14.97 4.05 -0.83
CA PRO A 785 16.12 3.28 -0.37
C PRO A 785 17.29 3.34 -1.35
N SER A 786 18.51 3.20 -0.85
CA SER A 786 19.75 3.59 -1.55
C SER A 786 20.06 2.79 -2.81
N GLY A 787 19.48 1.59 -2.94
CA GLY A 787 19.62 0.71 -4.11
C GLY A 787 18.36 0.56 -4.94
N ALA A 788 17.30 1.34 -4.67
CA ALA A 788 16.00 1.16 -5.31
C ALA A 788 16.08 1.31 -6.84
N ALA A 789 15.42 0.39 -7.55
CA ALA A 789 15.47 0.27 -9.01
C ALA A 789 14.08 0.15 -9.68
N GLY A 790 13.00 0.12 -8.89
CA GLY A 790 11.63 0.01 -9.38
C GLY A 790 11.02 1.32 -9.88
N GLU A 791 9.73 1.27 -10.20
CA GLU A 791 8.89 2.42 -10.53
C GLU A 791 7.82 2.63 -9.45
N VAL A 792 7.36 3.88 -9.28
CA VAL A 792 6.27 4.16 -8.34
C VAL A 792 4.96 3.62 -8.90
N LEU A 793 4.21 2.89 -8.09
CA LEU A 793 2.87 2.43 -8.41
C LEU A 793 1.87 3.58 -8.24
N LEU A 794 1.67 4.34 -9.32
CA LEU A 794 0.89 5.59 -9.33
C LEU A 794 -0.56 5.43 -8.85
N GLU A 795 -1.16 4.24 -9.03
CA GLU A 795 -2.52 3.99 -8.59
C GLU A 795 -2.65 4.09 -7.06
N VAL A 796 -1.60 3.74 -6.31
CA VAL A 796 -1.55 3.90 -4.84
C VAL A 796 -1.60 5.38 -4.42
N LEU A 797 -1.22 6.30 -5.33
CA LEU A 797 -1.30 7.75 -5.13
C LEU A 797 -2.60 8.36 -5.69
N GLY A 798 -3.53 7.54 -6.19
CA GLY A 798 -4.76 7.99 -6.84
C GLY A 798 -4.56 8.67 -8.21
N GLN A 799 -3.48 8.33 -8.94
CA GLN A 799 -3.09 8.96 -10.22
C GLN A 799 -3.33 8.09 -11.45
#